data_AF-A0A956AXN2-F1
#
_entry.id   AF-A0A956AXN2-F1
#
_cell.length_a   1.000
_cell.length_b   1.000
_cell.length_c   1.000
_cell.angle_alpha   90.00
_cell.angle_beta   90.00
_cell.angle_gamma   90.00
#
_symmetry.space_group_name_H-M   'P 1'
#
loop_
_entity.id
_entity.type
_entity.pdbx_description
1 polymer ?
#
loop_
_entity_poly.entity_id
_entity_poly.type
_entity_poly.pdbx_seq_one_letter_code
_entity_poly.pdbx_strand_id
1 'polypeptide(L)'
;MQFTVQLFIQAHHHGFYTVHVLGEPSLVVHTDDLDQAREDLTLVLADRFERMHPRLVGKYAEAGGLTAHTVPVPDALVVDSDDGPEPRPAEATVLVGADRRWWRVHAPRWDLRAWVPRSEDVEAAASALLADHAAHLPEAQRLALRREGDEWIEPLVVEADGARPAQFLGTWRTRDFLPEPGPPKDAEPDGADGDESEDGDAPNKPGKHGKKPKRPATPSLARVGVALHTQAKDGELEQAYGRDADVQALLGQLAYKGACIAVVGDPGVGKTALLNALAQAVYQQTKDGPLKARPVFYADASRLIAGQGFFGDWQQQCLDVVNEAIEADAVLYLGDLLALLDAGKSAHSDQNVSLLLKPYLAGGRLTVVGEASTAAWAKLELRDAGFARLFAPYRVAEPQASDLPGILSQVAAEIGAETGLTVRPEAIAAVDELTTRFRSDGARLGQAVHFLRRLLDDAAFQAEQAEDDRPPAPIGRAAVVARLCAETGMPEFLIQDDVPLDPAAVQAHFRKRLIGQDDAVRRMTDLVALMKAGLADLGRPLGSFLFVGPTGVGKTEMAKALAEFLFGRKDRLTRFDMSEFVRPDSVHRFLGDAGEEGLLIGQIRRQPFCVLLLDEVEKAHPAVFDVLLQVLGEARLTDQAGRTADFRNTVVLMTSNLGVETFKRRPGFGRAPTADAFKQHFLAEAERFFRP
;
A
#
# COMPACT_ATOMS: atom_id res chain seq x y z
N MET A 1 -14.36 -15.01 5.47
CA MET A 1 -13.63 -16.28 5.23
C MET A 1 -12.89 -16.62 6.50
N GLN A 2 -12.74 -17.91 6.82
CA GLN A 2 -12.04 -18.36 8.01
C GLN A 2 -10.65 -18.85 7.61
N PHE A 3 -9.61 -18.29 8.23
CA PHE A 3 -8.22 -18.66 8.00
C PHE A 3 -7.63 -19.25 9.27
N THR A 4 -6.81 -20.29 9.13
CA THR A 4 -6.09 -20.89 10.25
C THR A 4 -4.61 -20.61 10.06
N VAL A 5 -4.03 -19.81 10.95
CA VAL A 5 -2.60 -19.49 10.98
C VAL A 5 -1.95 -20.28 12.10
N GLN A 6 -0.71 -20.74 11.93
CA GLN A 6 0.01 -21.42 13.01
C GLN A 6 0.88 -20.40 13.75
N LEU A 7 0.76 -20.36 15.07
CA LEU A 7 1.64 -19.62 15.95
C LEU A 7 2.73 -20.56 16.46
N PHE A 8 3.97 -20.08 16.51
CA PHE A 8 5.04 -20.73 17.25
C PHE A 8 5.33 -19.91 18.51
N ILE A 9 5.11 -20.52 19.67
CA ILE A 9 5.15 -19.84 20.96
C ILE A 9 6.34 -20.37 21.75
N GLN A 10 7.12 -19.44 22.30
CA GLN A 10 8.23 -19.71 23.21
C GLN A 10 7.86 -19.17 24.58
N ALA A 11 7.86 -20.01 25.61
CA ALA A 11 7.76 -19.58 27.00
C ALA A 11 9.16 -19.30 27.55
N HIS A 12 9.32 -18.14 28.20
CA HIS A 12 10.55 -17.76 28.89
C HIS A 12 10.40 -17.92 30.41
N HIS A 13 11.49 -18.23 31.11
CA HIS A 13 11.51 -18.46 32.57
C HIS A 13 10.92 -17.32 33.44
N HIS A 14 10.77 -16.10 32.91
CA HIS A 14 10.23 -14.93 33.62
C HIS A 14 8.74 -14.68 33.39
N GLY A 15 8.00 -15.63 32.80
CA GLY A 15 6.56 -15.51 32.56
C GLY A 15 6.20 -14.66 31.33
N PHE A 16 7.18 -14.42 30.46
CA PHE A 16 6.96 -13.79 29.16
C PHE A 16 6.90 -14.86 28.05
N TYR A 17 6.23 -14.51 26.97
CA TYR A 17 6.08 -15.31 25.77
C TYR A 17 6.61 -14.54 24.56
N THR A 18 7.28 -15.24 23.66
CA THR A 18 7.54 -14.76 22.30
C THR A 18 6.68 -15.56 21.34
N VAL A 19 5.78 -14.86 20.64
CA VAL A 19 4.81 -15.43 19.71
C VAL A 19 5.22 -15.07 18.30
N HIS A 20 5.60 -16.07 17.51
CA HIS A 20 5.91 -15.93 16.10
C HIS A 20 4.71 -16.37 15.25
N VAL A 21 4.31 -15.54 14.28
CA VAL A 21 3.29 -15.94 13.30
C VAL A 21 3.96 -16.68 12.15
N LEU A 22 3.72 -17.99 12.03
CA LEU A 22 4.33 -18.80 10.98
C LEU A 22 3.76 -18.39 9.62
N GLY A 23 4.65 -18.12 8.67
CA GLY A 23 4.31 -17.50 7.38
C GLY A 23 4.43 -15.98 7.35
N GLU A 24 4.54 -15.32 8.51
CA GLU A 24 4.75 -13.87 8.64
C GLU A 24 5.93 -13.56 9.58
N PRO A 25 7.19 -13.80 9.15
CA PRO A 25 8.37 -13.61 10.00
C PRO A 25 8.56 -12.16 10.48
N SER A 26 7.92 -11.18 9.83
CA SER A 26 7.91 -9.78 10.29
C SER A 26 6.98 -9.51 11.49
N LEU A 27 6.12 -10.46 11.84
CA LEU A 27 5.11 -10.31 12.89
C LEU A 27 5.47 -11.22 14.08
N VAL A 28 6.19 -10.63 15.03
CA VAL A 28 6.60 -11.26 16.29
C VAL A 28 6.07 -10.40 17.44
N VAL A 29 5.43 -11.03 18.42
CA VAL A 29 4.87 -10.36 19.59
C VAL A 29 5.59 -10.88 20.83
N HIS A 30 6.12 -9.96 21.64
CA HIS A 30 6.63 -10.27 22.97
C HIS A 30 5.60 -9.79 23.99
N THR A 31 5.09 -10.69 24.83
CA THR A 31 3.97 -10.42 25.75
C THR A 31 4.13 -11.19 27.06
N ASP A 32 3.59 -10.69 28.16
CA ASP A 32 3.33 -11.46 29.38
C ASP A 32 1.90 -12.03 29.45
N ASP A 33 1.03 -11.62 28.50
CA ASP A 33 -0.34 -12.09 28.35
C ASP A 33 -0.54 -12.69 26.95
N LEU A 34 -0.59 -14.03 26.90
CA LEU A 34 -0.75 -14.77 25.64
C LEU A 34 -2.15 -14.62 25.05
N ASP A 35 -3.19 -14.44 25.88
CA ASP A 35 -4.57 -14.30 25.41
C ASP A 35 -4.79 -12.94 24.75
N GLN A 36 -4.29 -11.86 25.37
CA GLN A 36 -4.31 -10.53 24.75
C GLN A 36 -3.54 -10.50 23.43
N ALA A 37 -2.37 -11.12 23.37
CA ALA A 37 -1.59 -11.20 22.13
C ALA A 37 -2.34 -11.95 21.01
N ARG A 38 -3.12 -12.99 21.34
CA ARG A 38 -3.96 -13.69 20.36
C ARG A 38 -5.07 -12.79 19.83
N GLU A 39 -5.74 -12.02 20.68
CA GLU A 39 -6.78 -11.07 20.24
C GLU A 39 -6.19 -9.99 19.32
N ASP A 40 -5.07 -9.39 19.71
CA ASP A 40 -4.38 -8.36 18.93
C ASP A 40 -3.89 -8.91 17.59
N LEU A 41 -3.29 -10.10 17.59
CA LEU A 41 -2.86 -10.79 16.38
C LEU A 41 -4.04 -11.14 15.48
N THR A 42 -5.19 -11.53 16.04
CA THR A 42 -6.41 -11.80 15.27
C THR A 42 -6.88 -10.55 14.54
N LEU A 43 -6.91 -9.40 15.20
CA LEU A 43 -7.29 -8.13 14.58
C LEU A 43 -6.31 -7.69 13.48
N VAL A 44 -5.01 -7.78 13.76
CA VAL A 44 -3.95 -7.42 12.80
C VAL A 44 -3.95 -8.34 11.59
N LEU A 45 -4.13 -9.64 11.79
CA LEU A 45 -4.18 -10.62 10.71
C LEU A 45 -5.49 -10.54 9.92
N ALA A 46 -6.63 -10.23 10.56
CA ALA A 46 -7.90 -10.00 9.87
C ALA A 46 -7.78 -8.82 8.89
N ASP A 47 -7.31 -7.65 9.37
CA ASP A 47 -7.06 -6.48 8.52
C ASP A 47 -6.05 -6.78 7.41
N ARG A 48 -5.02 -7.59 7.70
CA ARG A 48 -4.02 -7.99 6.69
C ARG A 48 -4.60 -8.94 5.64
N PHE A 49 -5.38 -9.94 6.03
CA PHE A 49 -6.03 -10.88 5.10
C PHE A 49 -7.07 -10.18 4.22
N GLU A 50 -7.78 -9.18 4.74
CA GLU A 50 -8.69 -8.33 3.95
C GLU A 50 -7.96 -7.55 2.84
N ARG A 51 -6.67 -7.23 3.05
CA ARG A 51 -5.83 -6.47 2.10
C ARG A 51 -5.02 -7.36 1.16
N MET A 52 -5.02 -8.67 1.37
CA MET A 52 -4.17 -9.62 0.67
C MET A 52 -4.83 -10.18 -0.59
N HIS A 53 -4.05 -10.40 -1.65
CA HIS A 53 -4.58 -10.98 -2.89
C HIS A 53 -5.11 -12.41 -2.65
N PRO A 54 -6.31 -12.79 -3.11
CA PRO A 54 -6.93 -14.10 -2.81
C PRO A 54 -6.08 -15.33 -3.17
N ARG A 55 -5.27 -15.26 -4.24
CA ARG A 55 -4.31 -16.33 -4.62
C ARG A 55 -3.15 -16.51 -3.62
N LEU A 56 -2.85 -15.51 -2.79
CA LEU A 56 -1.80 -15.58 -1.76
C LEU A 56 -2.36 -16.04 -0.41
N VAL A 57 -3.63 -15.72 -0.15
CA VAL A 57 -4.35 -16.11 1.08
C VAL A 57 -4.40 -17.63 1.26
N GLY A 58 -4.52 -18.41 0.16
CA GLY A 58 -4.48 -19.87 0.22
C GLY A 58 -3.18 -20.47 0.79
N LYS A 59 -2.05 -19.74 0.71
CA LYS A 59 -0.76 -20.21 1.25
C LYS A 59 -0.69 -20.13 2.78
N TYR A 60 -1.55 -19.34 3.42
CA TYR A 60 -1.67 -19.27 4.88
C TYR A 60 -2.54 -20.41 5.41
N ALA A 61 -3.50 -20.90 4.62
CA ALA A 61 -4.29 -22.08 4.93
C ALA A 61 -3.50 -23.40 4.82
N GLU A 62 -2.47 -23.44 3.97
CA GLU A 62 -1.56 -24.60 3.80
C GLU A 62 -0.47 -24.73 4.90
N ALA A 63 -0.42 -23.81 5.87
CA ALA A 63 0.41 -23.99 7.06
C ALA A 63 -0.11 -25.11 8.00
N GLY A 64 -1.31 -25.65 7.75
CA GLY A 64 -1.83 -26.83 8.40
C GLY A 64 -1.01 -28.09 8.04
N GLY A 65 -0.64 -28.87 9.06
CA GLY A 65 0.11 -30.13 8.89
C GLY A 65 1.59 -30.06 9.23
N LEU A 66 2.05 -28.98 9.86
CA LEU A 66 3.35 -28.92 10.53
C LEU A 66 3.29 -29.66 11.87
N THR A 67 4.27 -30.52 12.16
CA THR A 67 4.48 -31.13 13.47
C THR A 67 5.74 -30.55 14.10
N ALA A 68 5.67 -30.22 15.39
CA ALA A 68 6.85 -29.79 16.14
C ALA A 68 7.62 -31.02 16.62
N HIS A 69 8.92 -31.05 16.33
CA HIS A 69 9.87 -32.05 16.81
C HIS A 69 10.97 -31.34 17.59
N THR A 70 11.42 -31.94 18.68
CA THR A 70 12.60 -31.47 19.41
C THR A 70 13.77 -32.30 18.95
N VAL A 71 14.77 -31.66 18.34
CA VAL A 71 15.99 -32.33 17.87
C VAL A 71 17.20 -31.78 18.61
N PRO A 72 18.19 -32.63 18.93
CA PRO A 72 19.46 -32.15 19.47
C PRO A 72 20.22 -31.39 18.36
N VAL A 73 21.01 -30.41 18.74
CA VAL A 73 21.96 -29.71 17.86
C VAL A 73 23.37 -30.12 18.28
N PRO A 74 23.98 -31.11 17.61
CA PRO A 74 25.36 -31.50 17.83
C PRO A 74 26.29 -30.29 17.81
N ASP A 75 27.33 -30.30 18.65
CA ASP A 75 28.39 -29.27 18.73
C ASP A 75 27.96 -27.86 19.23
N ALA A 76 26.66 -27.64 19.47
CA ALA A 76 26.15 -26.50 20.23
C ALA A 76 26.00 -26.89 21.71
N LEU A 77 27.06 -26.76 22.51
CA LEU A 77 27.02 -27.17 23.92
C LEU A 77 26.44 -26.07 24.83
N VAL A 78 25.52 -26.47 25.69
CA VAL A 78 24.85 -25.64 26.69
C VAL A 78 25.23 -26.16 28.08
N VAL A 79 25.60 -25.23 28.96
CA VAL A 79 25.73 -25.49 30.41
C VAL A 79 24.59 -24.76 31.07
N ASP A 80 23.69 -25.52 31.70
CA ASP A 80 22.54 -25.00 32.42
C ASP A 80 22.94 -24.74 33.89
N SER A 81 22.54 -23.61 34.46
CA SER A 81 22.87 -23.27 35.85
C SER A 81 22.10 -24.13 36.85
N ASP A 82 20.95 -24.67 36.45
CA ASP A 82 20.05 -25.40 37.34
C ASP A 82 20.31 -26.93 37.34
N ASP A 83 20.94 -27.46 36.28
CA ASP A 83 21.03 -28.91 36.00
C ASP A 83 22.46 -29.49 36.12
N GLY A 84 23.43 -28.67 36.54
CA GLY A 84 24.82 -29.07 36.84
C GLY A 84 25.86 -28.70 35.77
N PRO A 85 27.17 -28.87 36.04
CA PRO A 85 28.26 -28.32 35.22
C PRO A 85 28.60 -29.11 33.95
N GLU A 86 27.87 -30.18 33.62
CA GLU A 86 28.17 -31.01 32.46
C GLU A 86 27.54 -30.43 31.18
N PRO A 87 28.32 -30.11 30.14
CA PRO A 87 27.78 -29.56 28.89
C PRO A 87 26.93 -30.59 28.15
N ARG A 88 25.70 -30.22 27.81
CA ARG A 88 24.78 -31.03 26.98
C ARG A 88 24.56 -30.38 25.61
N PRO A 89 24.24 -31.13 24.55
CA PRO A 89 23.83 -30.55 23.27
C PRO A 89 22.60 -29.66 23.47
N ALA A 90 22.56 -28.52 22.78
CA ALA A 90 21.40 -27.67 22.72
C ALA A 90 20.23 -28.43 22.08
N GLU A 91 19.02 -28.15 22.53
CA GLU A 91 17.81 -28.63 21.87
C GLU A 91 17.19 -27.53 21.02
N ALA A 92 16.67 -27.90 19.85
CA ALA A 92 15.98 -27.01 18.95
C ALA A 92 14.61 -27.58 18.56
N THR A 93 13.58 -26.74 18.60
CA THR A 93 12.29 -27.10 18.03
C THR A 93 12.30 -26.86 16.53
N VAL A 94 12.05 -27.91 15.76
CA VAL A 94 11.90 -27.88 14.32
C VAL A 94 10.48 -28.25 13.93
N LEU A 95 9.93 -27.49 13.00
CA LEU A 95 8.60 -27.68 12.44
C LEU A 95 8.76 -28.44 11.12
N VAL A 96 8.17 -29.62 11.07
CA VAL A 96 8.28 -30.53 9.93
C VAL A 96 6.96 -30.57 9.18
N GLY A 97 6.99 -30.26 7.90
CA GLY A 97 5.87 -30.39 6.97
C GLY A 97 6.17 -31.43 5.89
N ALA A 98 5.12 -32.05 5.38
CA ALA A 98 5.22 -33.10 4.37
C ALA A 98 4.75 -32.62 2.98
N ASP A 99 5.60 -32.78 1.96
CA ASP A 99 5.21 -32.73 0.54
C ASP A 99 5.48 -34.09 -0.14
N ARG A 100 5.02 -34.32 -1.38
CA ARG A 100 5.10 -35.61 -2.10
C ARG A 100 6.51 -36.21 -2.18
N ARG A 101 7.57 -35.39 -2.19
CA ARG A 101 8.97 -35.85 -2.35
C ARG A 101 9.94 -35.30 -1.28
N TRP A 102 9.50 -34.33 -0.49
CA TRP A 102 10.37 -33.57 0.41
C TRP A 102 9.73 -33.41 1.80
N TRP A 103 10.58 -33.41 2.81
CA TRP A 103 10.30 -32.83 4.12
C TRP A 103 10.61 -31.34 4.07
N ARG A 104 9.67 -30.51 4.51
CA ARG A 104 9.90 -29.09 4.79
C ARG A 104 10.34 -28.99 6.24
N VAL A 105 11.56 -28.53 6.50
CA VAL A 105 12.09 -28.32 7.85
C VAL A 105 12.20 -26.82 8.09
N HIS A 106 11.56 -26.34 9.16
CA HIS A 106 11.63 -24.94 9.58
C HIS A 106 11.99 -24.88 11.06
N ALA A 107 13.10 -24.25 11.42
CA ALA A 107 13.50 -24.01 12.80
C ALA A 107 13.34 -22.51 13.10
N PRO A 108 12.21 -22.06 13.67
CA PRO A 108 11.89 -20.63 13.75
C PRO A 108 12.91 -19.82 14.57
N ARG A 109 13.44 -20.41 15.64
CA ARG A 109 14.46 -19.78 16.49
C ARG A 109 15.80 -19.59 15.78
N TRP A 110 16.11 -20.52 14.89
CA TRP A 110 17.37 -20.55 14.15
C TRP A 110 17.25 -19.84 12.80
N ASP A 111 16.08 -19.25 12.50
CA ASP A 111 15.70 -18.68 11.20
C ASP A 111 16.10 -19.58 10.00
N LEU A 112 16.06 -20.90 10.23
CA LEU A 112 16.52 -21.89 9.26
C LEU A 112 15.31 -22.51 8.57
N ARG A 113 15.29 -22.45 7.23
CA ARG A 113 14.29 -23.09 6.38
C ARG A 113 14.99 -23.93 5.32
N ALA A 114 14.66 -25.22 5.28
CA ALA A 114 15.28 -26.17 4.37
C ALA A 114 14.28 -27.18 3.82
N TRP A 115 14.61 -27.75 2.66
CA TRP A 115 13.93 -28.91 2.09
C TRP A 115 14.86 -30.11 2.15
N VAL A 116 14.40 -31.20 2.76
CA VAL A 116 15.16 -32.45 2.91
C VAL A 116 14.45 -33.54 2.10
N PRO A 117 15.17 -34.40 1.35
CA PRO A 117 14.54 -35.52 0.66
C PRO A 117 13.76 -36.43 1.60
N ARG A 118 12.59 -36.94 1.17
CA ARG A 118 11.80 -37.87 2.00
C ARG A 118 12.45 -39.22 2.26
N SER A 119 13.51 -39.56 1.53
CA SER A 119 14.33 -40.75 1.75
C SER A 119 15.18 -40.67 3.03
N GLU A 120 15.35 -39.49 3.60
CA GLU A 120 16.13 -39.26 4.81
C GLU A 120 15.25 -39.22 6.07
N ASP A 121 15.82 -39.63 7.21
CA ASP A 121 15.22 -39.44 8.52
C ASP A 121 15.19 -37.94 8.83
N VAL A 122 13.99 -37.40 9.03
CA VAL A 122 13.78 -35.96 9.12
C VAL A 122 14.35 -35.34 10.39
N GLU A 123 14.37 -36.07 11.50
CA GLU A 123 14.92 -35.58 12.77
C GLU A 123 16.45 -35.58 12.69
N ALA A 124 17.04 -36.64 12.15
CA ALA A 124 18.48 -36.72 11.94
C ALA A 124 18.98 -35.67 10.93
N ALA A 125 18.26 -35.48 9.83
CA ALA A 125 18.60 -34.48 8.81
C ALA A 125 18.42 -33.04 9.34
N ALA A 126 17.35 -32.77 10.09
CA ALA A 126 17.16 -31.47 10.74
C ALA A 126 18.25 -31.18 11.77
N SER A 127 18.63 -32.17 12.57
CA SER A 127 19.73 -32.09 13.53
C SER A 127 21.06 -31.76 12.85
N ALA A 128 21.38 -32.44 11.73
CA ALA A 128 22.58 -32.18 10.95
C ALA A 128 22.61 -30.78 10.31
N LEU A 129 21.48 -30.34 9.74
CA LEU A 129 21.34 -28.99 9.18
C LEU A 129 21.54 -27.90 10.24
N LEU A 130 20.99 -28.11 11.43
CA LEU A 130 21.18 -27.19 12.55
C LEU A 130 22.60 -27.20 13.07
N ALA A 131 23.29 -28.35 13.09
CA ALA A 131 24.70 -28.43 13.49
C ALA A 131 25.61 -27.68 12.50
N ASP A 132 25.40 -27.86 11.20
CA ASP A 132 26.13 -27.12 10.16
C ASP A 132 25.85 -25.61 10.29
N HIS A 133 24.58 -25.21 10.44
CA HIS A 133 24.22 -23.82 10.65
C HIS A 133 24.87 -23.25 11.93
N ALA A 134 24.84 -23.99 13.04
CA ALA A 134 25.45 -23.60 14.31
C ALA A 134 26.96 -23.39 14.20
N ALA A 135 27.67 -24.21 13.42
CA ALA A 135 29.12 -24.09 13.23
C ALA A 135 29.53 -22.74 12.62
N HIS A 136 28.62 -22.08 11.90
CA HIS A 136 28.83 -20.79 11.25
C HIS A 136 28.40 -19.60 12.12
N LEU A 137 27.81 -19.85 13.30
CA LEU A 137 27.34 -18.81 14.21
C LEU A 137 28.38 -18.46 15.29
N PRO A 138 28.60 -17.16 15.57
CA PRO A 138 29.37 -16.70 16.73
C PRO A 138 28.88 -17.33 18.04
N GLU A 139 29.80 -17.54 18.99
CA GLU A 139 29.50 -18.15 20.30
C GLU A 139 28.33 -17.46 21.03
N ALA A 140 28.29 -16.13 21.00
CA ALA A 140 27.20 -15.34 21.59
C ALA A 140 25.82 -15.62 20.95
N GLN A 141 25.76 -15.88 19.63
CA GLN A 141 24.51 -16.23 18.94
C GLN A 141 24.10 -17.67 19.26
N ARG A 142 25.05 -18.61 19.37
CA ARG A 142 24.78 -19.97 19.84
C ARG A 142 24.25 -19.99 21.28
N LEU A 143 24.73 -19.08 22.13
CA LEU A 143 24.21 -18.86 23.49
C LEU A 143 22.79 -18.29 23.51
N ALA A 144 22.46 -17.36 22.61
CA ALA A 144 21.12 -16.80 22.48
C ALA A 144 20.09 -17.79 21.90
N LEU A 145 20.56 -18.84 21.23
CA LEU A 145 19.75 -19.95 20.70
C LEU A 145 19.56 -21.08 21.71
N ARG A 146 19.81 -20.83 23.01
CA ARG A 146 19.47 -21.75 24.10
C ARG A 146 17.97 -21.78 24.34
N ARG A 147 17.41 -22.98 24.43
CA ARG A 147 16.00 -23.18 24.78
C ARG A 147 15.81 -22.76 26.24
N GLU A 148 15.07 -21.67 26.45
CA GLU A 148 14.78 -21.09 27.78
C GLU A 148 13.45 -21.58 28.38
N GLY A 149 12.76 -22.51 27.72
CA GLY A 149 11.49 -23.00 28.20
C GLY A 149 10.74 -23.84 27.16
N ASP A 150 9.45 -24.01 27.40
CA ASP A 150 8.59 -24.80 26.52
C ASP A 150 8.31 -24.07 25.21
N GLU A 151 8.33 -24.83 24.13
CA GLU A 151 8.10 -24.36 22.77
C GLU A 151 7.06 -25.25 22.12
N TRP A 152 6.02 -24.65 21.56
CA TRP A 152 4.95 -25.40 20.90
C TRP A 152 4.34 -24.60 19.75
N ILE A 153 3.53 -25.29 18.96
CA ILE A 153 2.71 -24.67 17.91
C ILE A 153 1.24 -24.72 18.28
N GLU A 154 0.51 -23.67 17.88
CA GLU A 154 -0.91 -23.56 18.13
C GLU A 154 -1.63 -22.90 16.96
N PRO A 155 -2.81 -23.42 16.54
CA PRO A 155 -3.61 -22.77 15.52
C PRO A 155 -4.31 -21.51 16.07
N LEU A 156 -4.20 -20.41 15.35
CA LEU A 156 -5.01 -19.21 15.51
C LEU A 156 -6.02 -19.12 14.38
N VAL A 157 -7.31 -19.10 14.74
CA VAL A 157 -8.40 -18.93 13.78
C VAL A 157 -8.70 -17.45 13.62
N VAL A 158 -8.61 -16.95 12.39
CA VAL A 158 -8.88 -15.56 12.04
C VAL A 158 -10.08 -15.53 11.10
N GLU A 159 -11.13 -14.83 11.52
CA GLU A 159 -12.26 -14.49 10.65
C GLU A 159 -11.96 -13.13 10.01
N ALA A 160 -11.92 -13.10 8.68
CA ALA A 160 -11.78 -11.87 7.92
C ALA A 160 -13.02 -11.69 7.05
N ASP A 161 -13.57 -10.47 7.00
CA ASP A 161 -14.74 -10.23 6.15
C ASP A 161 -14.30 -10.32 4.69
N GLY A 162 -14.89 -11.27 3.96
CA GLY A 162 -14.58 -11.49 2.56
C GLY A 162 -15.08 -10.33 1.72
N ALA A 163 -14.32 -9.24 1.65
CA ALA A 163 -14.50 -8.22 0.62
C ALA A 163 -14.42 -8.94 -0.73
N ARG A 164 -15.46 -8.75 -1.55
CA ARG A 164 -15.66 -9.45 -2.82
C ARG A 164 -14.36 -9.42 -3.65
N PRO A 165 -13.95 -10.53 -4.28
CA PRO A 165 -12.76 -10.58 -5.15
C PRO A 165 -12.74 -9.53 -6.28
N ALA A 166 -13.90 -8.94 -6.60
CA ALA A 166 -14.10 -8.00 -7.69
C ALA A 166 -14.01 -6.50 -7.30
N GLN A 167 -13.63 -6.13 -6.07
CA GLN A 167 -13.48 -4.70 -5.69
C GLN A 167 -12.04 -4.25 -5.45
N PHE A 168 -11.05 -5.14 -5.61
CA PHE A 168 -9.65 -4.86 -5.25
C PHE A 168 -8.61 -5.26 -6.30
N LEU A 169 -8.98 -5.41 -7.58
CA LEU A 169 -7.97 -5.47 -8.63
C LEU A 169 -7.43 -4.09 -8.90
N GLY A 170 -6.29 -3.82 -8.25
CA GLY A 170 -5.37 -2.74 -8.56
C GLY A 170 -4.88 -2.02 -7.31
N THR A 171 -3.57 -1.74 -7.29
CA THR A 171 -2.73 -1.20 -6.19
C THR A 171 -2.19 -2.16 -5.14
N TRP A 172 -1.78 -3.38 -5.49
CA TRP A 172 -0.72 -4.04 -4.71
C TRP A 172 0.16 -4.90 -5.64
N ARG A 173 1.26 -4.34 -6.18
CA ARG A 173 2.42 -5.16 -6.53
C ARG A 173 3.09 -5.51 -5.21
N THR A 174 2.72 -6.67 -4.67
CA THR A 174 3.32 -7.31 -3.51
C THR A 174 4.84 -7.41 -3.69
N ARG A 175 5.57 -6.44 -3.10
CA ARG A 175 7.03 -6.48 -2.93
C ARG A 175 7.46 -6.94 -1.53
N ASP A 176 6.49 -7.24 -0.66
CA ASP A 176 6.72 -7.65 0.73
C ASP A 176 6.43 -9.13 1.01
N PHE A 177 5.98 -9.89 0.01
CA PHE A 177 5.73 -11.33 0.17
C PHE A 177 6.71 -12.11 -0.71
N LEU A 178 7.82 -12.54 -0.11
CA LEU A 178 8.50 -13.73 -0.62
C LEU A 178 7.56 -14.91 -0.33
N PRO A 179 6.96 -15.58 -1.33
CA PRO A 179 6.48 -16.92 -1.09
C PRO A 179 7.65 -17.78 -0.60
N GLU A 180 7.36 -18.78 0.25
CA GLU A 180 8.38 -19.75 0.65
C GLU A 180 9.15 -20.25 -0.58
N PRO A 181 10.49 -20.38 -0.52
CA PRO A 181 11.24 -20.97 -1.60
C PRO A 181 10.64 -22.35 -1.87
N GLY A 182 10.17 -22.56 -3.10
CA GLY A 182 9.65 -23.86 -3.51
C GLY A 182 10.74 -24.93 -3.43
N PRO A 183 10.36 -26.22 -3.37
CA PRO A 183 11.34 -27.30 -3.38
C PRO A 183 12.28 -27.17 -4.60
N PRO A 184 13.55 -27.58 -4.48
CA PRO A 184 14.50 -27.54 -5.59
C PRO A 184 13.92 -28.24 -6.83
N LYS A 185 13.94 -27.58 -7.99
CA LYS A 185 13.33 -28.12 -9.22
C LYS A 185 14.21 -29.16 -9.94
N ASP A 186 15.52 -29.18 -9.68
CA ASP A 186 16.49 -29.94 -10.48
C ASP A 186 17.57 -30.65 -9.63
N ALA A 187 17.17 -31.60 -8.79
CA ALA A 187 18.11 -32.53 -8.17
C ALA A 187 17.62 -33.97 -8.40
N GLU A 188 18.06 -34.59 -9.50
CA GLU A 188 18.14 -36.04 -9.55
C GLU A 188 19.26 -36.44 -8.56
N PRO A 189 19.00 -37.29 -7.57
CA PRO A 189 20.07 -37.82 -6.75
C PRO A 189 20.94 -38.73 -7.63
N ASP A 190 22.20 -38.31 -7.81
CA ASP A 190 23.25 -39.14 -8.38
C ASP A 190 23.26 -40.50 -7.66
N GLY A 191 23.20 -41.55 -8.47
CA GLY A 191 22.88 -42.91 -8.04
C GLY A 191 23.99 -43.63 -7.26
N ALA A 192 23.55 -44.68 -6.57
CA ALA A 192 24.38 -45.83 -6.27
C ALA A 192 23.80 -47.05 -6.99
N ASP A 193 24.70 -47.77 -7.65
CA ASP A 193 24.64 -49.15 -8.16
C ASP A 193 24.56 -49.32 -9.68
N GLY A 194 25.64 -49.88 -10.24
CA GLY A 194 25.60 -50.53 -11.56
C GLY A 194 26.89 -50.50 -12.36
N ASP A 195 27.87 -51.26 -11.88
CA ASP A 195 28.72 -52.20 -12.63
C ASP A 195 29.57 -51.79 -13.85
N GLU A 196 30.73 -52.45 -13.91
CA GLU A 196 31.81 -52.35 -14.90
C GLU A 196 31.36 -52.65 -16.34
N SER A 197 31.93 -51.95 -17.34
CA SER A 197 32.54 -52.59 -18.51
C SER A 197 33.24 -51.60 -19.45
N GLU A 198 34.31 -52.12 -20.04
CA GLU A 198 35.32 -51.48 -20.88
C GLU A 198 34.84 -51.07 -22.29
N ASP A 199 35.69 -50.24 -22.91
CA ASP A 199 36.01 -50.10 -24.34
C ASP A 199 35.53 -48.85 -25.10
N GLY A 200 36.50 -48.21 -25.78
CA GLY A 200 36.23 -47.45 -27.00
C GLY A 200 37.03 -46.15 -27.18
N ASP A 201 38.06 -46.23 -28.01
CA ASP A 201 39.06 -45.22 -28.37
C ASP A 201 38.56 -44.09 -29.33
N ALA A 202 39.24 -42.93 -29.26
CA ALA A 202 39.43 -41.85 -30.26
C ALA A 202 38.34 -40.76 -30.55
N PRO A 203 38.71 -39.58 -31.13
CA PRO A 203 39.77 -38.66 -30.72
C PRO A 203 39.35 -37.16 -30.68
N ASN A 204 40.23 -36.38 -30.04
CA ASN A 204 40.30 -34.93 -29.81
C ASN A 204 40.03 -34.00 -31.04
N LYS A 205 39.32 -32.87 -30.81
CA LYS A 205 39.36 -31.65 -31.65
C LYS A 205 39.48 -30.40 -30.76
N PRO A 206 40.45 -29.49 -31.01
CA PRO A 206 40.61 -28.27 -30.21
C PRO A 206 39.86 -27.08 -30.84
N GLY A 207 39.17 -26.29 -30.02
CA GLY A 207 38.46 -25.08 -30.46
C GLY A 207 38.38 -24.01 -29.38
N LYS A 208 39.35 -23.09 -29.40
CA LYS A 208 39.47 -21.87 -28.59
C LYS A 208 38.13 -21.21 -28.23
N HIS A 209 37.85 -21.07 -26.93
CA HIS A 209 37.00 -20.00 -26.40
C HIS A 209 37.81 -19.17 -25.39
N GLY A 210 38.12 -17.93 -25.78
CA GLY A 210 38.66 -16.94 -24.86
C GLY A 210 37.67 -16.72 -23.73
N LYS A 211 38.09 -16.96 -22.49
CA LYS A 211 37.28 -16.71 -21.29
C LYS A 211 36.85 -15.24 -21.27
N LYS A 212 35.54 -14.99 -21.36
CA LYS A 212 34.96 -13.68 -21.00
C LYS A 212 35.38 -13.35 -19.55
N PRO A 213 35.72 -12.10 -19.21
CA PRO A 213 36.02 -11.74 -17.83
C PRO A 213 34.81 -12.04 -16.95
N LYS A 214 35.01 -12.88 -15.92
CA LYS A 214 34.01 -13.13 -14.87
C LYS A 214 33.74 -11.80 -14.17
N ARG A 215 32.47 -11.38 -14.10
CA ARG A 215 32.06 -10.25 -13.25
C ARG A 215 32.39 -10.59 -11.77
N PRO A 216 32.66 -9.59 -10.91
CA PRO A 216 32.80 -9.81 -9.47
C PRO A 216 31.57 -10.53 -8.93
N ALA A 217 31.76 -11.41 -7.95
CA ALA A 217 30.64 -12.03 -7.26
C ALA A 217 29.94 -10.98 -6.39
N THR A 218 28.61 -10.95 -6.42
CA THR A 218 27.78 -9.99 -5.66
C THR A 218 26.78 -10.70 -4.74
N PRO A 219 27.23 -11.54 -3.79
CA PRO A 219 26.36 -12.39 -2.98
C PRO A 219 25.47 -11.58 -2.01
N SER A 220 25.98 -10.53 -1.38
CA SER A 220 25.20 -9.69 -0.45
C SER A 220 24.17 -8.85 -1.20
N LEU A 221 24.57 -8.27 -2.34
CA LEU A 221 23.65 -7.56 -3.23
C LEU A 221 22.54 -8.46 -3.79
N ALA A 222 22.84 -9.72 -4.11
CA ALA A 222 21.84 -10.68 -4.58
C ALA A 222 20.90 -11.17 -3.46
N ARG A 223 21.38 -11.22 -2.22
CA ARG A 223 20.58 -11.59 -1.04
C ARG A 223 19.67 -10.46 -0.57
N VAL A 224 20.22 -9.24 -0.47
CA VAL A 224 19.52 -8.06 0.09
C VAL A 224 18.71 -7.33 -0.97
N GLY A 225 19.28 -7.20 -2.17
CA GLY A 225 18.74 -6.38 -3.24
C GLY A 225 17.99 -7.17 -4.32
N VAL A 226 17.25 -6.44 -5.15
CA VAL A 226 16.62 -6.94 -6.37
C VAL A 226 17.48 -6.55 -7.56
N ALA A 227 17.94 -7.55 -8.33
CA ALA A 227 18.74 -7.35 -9.53
C ALA A 227 17.89 -6.82 -10.70
N LEU A 228 17.69 -5.50 -10.77
CA LEU A 228 16.90 -4.86 -11.84
C LEU A 228 17.48 -5.10 -13.23
N HIS A 229 18.78 -5.28 -13.35
CA HIS A 229 19.42 -5.61 -14.62
C HIS A 229 19.07 -7.02 -15.13
N THR A 230 18.69 -7.95 -14.25
CA THR A 230 18.16 -9.27 -14.65
C THR A 230 16.74 -9.12 -15.17
N GLN A 231 15.89 -8.39 -14.43
CA GLN A 231 14.53 -8.04 -14.89
C GLN A 231 14.55 -7.30 -16.23
N ALA A 232 15.55 -6.43 -16.43
CA ALA A 232 15.73 -5.71 -17.69
C ALA A 232 16.05 -6.65 -18.86
N LYS A 233 16.88 -7.67 -18.60
CA LYS A 233 17.24 -8.68 -19.58
C LYS A 233 16.04 -9.54 -19.96
N ASP A 234 15.20 -9.85 -18.99
CA ASP A 234 14.03 -10.73 -19.16
C ASP A 234 12.80 -9.95 -19.67
N GLY A 235 12.90 -8.62 -19.80
CA GLY A 235 11.83 -7.76 -20.31
C GLY A 235 10.72 -7.48 -19.30
N GLU A 236 10.98 -7.69 -18.00
CA GLU A 236 10.00 -7.58 -16.92
C GLU A 236 9.88 -6.15 -16.35
N LEU A 237 10.80 -5.25 -16.73
CA LEU A 237 10.77 -3.87 -16.26
C LEU A 237 9.69 -3.06 -16.98
N GLU A 238 8.91 -2.33 -16.19
CA GLU A 238 7.88 -1.43 -16.70
C GLU A 238 8.50 -0.31 -17.56
N GLN A 239 7.84 -0.02 -18.69
CA GLN A 239 8.26 1.05 -19.59
C GLN A 239 7.85 2.43 -19.08
N ALA A 240 8.65 3.45 -19.41
CA ALA A 240 8.34 4.85 -19.11
C ALA A 240 7.85 5.56 -20.37
N TYR A 241 6.53 5.62 -20.54
CA TYR A 241 5.89 6.28 -21.67
C TYR A 241 6.09 7.80 -21.64
N GLY A 242 6.53 8.38 -22.76
CA GLY A 242 6.74 9.83 -22.90
C GLY A 242 7.91 10.39 -22.08
N ARG A 243 8.83 9.53 -21.61
CA ARG A 243 9.94 9.89 -20.71
C ARG A 243 11.32 9.70 -21.31
N ASP A 244 11.43 9.55 -22.63
CA ASP A 244 12.71 9.29 -23.29
C ASP A 244 13.76 10.39 -23.00
N ALA A 245 13.35 11.65 -23.03
CA ALA A 245 14.24 12.77 -22.72
C ALA A 245 14.74 12.72 -21.26
N ASP A 246 13.86 12.35 -20.31
CA ASP A 246 14.21 12.20 -18.91
C ASP A 246 15.20 11.04 -18.70
N VAL A 247 14.97 9.90 -19.37
CA VAL A 247 15.88 8.75 -19.35
C VAL A 247 17.25 9.14 -19.90
N GLN A 248 17.32 9.82 -21.04
CA GLN A 248 18.59 10.24 -21.63
C GLN A 248 19.34 11.25 -20.75
N ALA A 249 18.63 12.18 -20.11
CA ALA A 249 19.24 13.14 -19.19
C ALA A 249 19.85 12.43 -17.96
N LEU A 250 19.11 11.49 -17.37
CA LEU A 250 19.58 10.70 -16.23
C LEU A 250 20.74 9.76 -16.60
N LEU A 251 20.69 9.14 -17.78
CA LEU A 251 21.81 8.36 -18.31
C LEU A 251 23.08 9.20 -18.45
N GLY A 252 22.96 10.44 -18.95
CA GLY A 252 24.08 11.37 -19.06
C GLY A 252 24.70 11.71 -17.71
N GLN A 253 23.88 11.84 -16.65
CA GLN A 253 24.38 12.04 -15.29
C GLN A 253 25.05 10.78 -14.71
N LEU A 254 24.51 9.59 -15.00
CA LEU A 254 25.09 8.32 -14.56
C LEU A 254 26.41 7.95 -15.26
N ALA A 255 26.79 8.69 -16.32
CA ALA A 255 28.10 8.56 -16.96
C ALA A 255 29.27 8.96 -16.08
N TYR A 256 29.03 9.78 -15.06
CA TYR A 256 30.03 10.10 -14.08
C TYR A 256 30.10 9.02 -13.00
N LYS A 257 31.29 8.48 -12.76
CA LYS A 257 31.51 7.52 -11.68
C LYS A 257 31.24 8.20 -10.34
N GLY A 258 30.49 7.53 -9.47
CA GLY A 258 30.09 8.08 -8.18
C GLY A 258 28.92 9.06 -8.25
N ALA A 259 28.21 9.13 -9.38
CA ALA A 259 27.02 9.96 -9.51
C ALA A 259 25.98 9.61 -8.44
N CYS A 260 25.46 10.63 -7.77
CA CYS A 260 24.42 10.53 -6.76
C CYS A 260 23.24 11.38 -7.24
N ILE A 261 22.13 10.73 -7.60
CA ILE A 261 20.97 11.41 -8.20
C ILE A 261 19.75 11.20 -7.30
N ALA A 262 19.05 12.28 -7.00
CA ALA A 262 17.76 12.25 -6.32
C ALA A 262 16.66 12.56 -7.34
N VAL A 263 15.83 11.57 -7.67
CA VAL A 263 14.65 11.74 -8.53
C VAL A 263 13.51 12.29 -7.68
N VAL A 264 13.25 13.59 -7.80
CA VAL A 264 12.30 14.33 -6.96
C VAL A 264 11.03 14.65 -7.75
N GLY A 265 9.87 14.29 -7.22
CA GLY A 265 8.58 14.63 -7.82
C GLY A 265 7.41 14.07 -7.04
N ASP A 266 6.21 14.59 -7.26
CA ASP A 266 5.04 14.21 -6.45
C ASP A 266 4.64 12.73 -6.64
N PRO A 267 3.94 12.11 -5.67
CA PRO A 267 3.43 10.76 -5.84
C PRO A 267 2.55 10.64 -7.09
N GLY A 268 2.79 9.61 -7.91
CA GLY A 268 2.01 9.34 -9.12
C GLY A 268 2.50 10.00 -10.42
N VAL A 269 3.55 10.84 -10.41
CA VAL A 269 4.08 11.48 -11.65
C VAL A 269 4.86 10.54 -12.59
N GLY A 270 5.07 9.28 -12.18
CA GLY A 270 5.80 8.27 -12.96
C GLY A 270 7.27 8.07 -12.60
N LYS A 271 7.71 8.43 -11.37
CA LYS A 271 9.11 8.26 -10.93
C LYS A 271 9.61 6.81 -11.03
N THR A 272 8.82 5.86 -10.55
CA THR A 272 9.19 4.43 -10.57
C THR A 272 9.31 3.90 -12.00
N ALA A 273 8.39 4.26 -12.89
CA ALA A 273 8.47 3.91 -14.31
C ALA A 273 9.74 4.50 -14.94
N LEU A 274 10.04 5.78 -14.68
CA LEU A 274 11.27 6.43 -15.14
C LEU A 274 12.54 5.70 -14.66
N LEU A 275 12.57 5.26 -13.40
CA LEU A 275 13.70 4.52 -12.82
C LEU A 275 13.86 3.12 -13.40
N ASN A 276 12.75 2.43 -13.69
CA ASN A 276 12.77 1.14 -14.38
C ASN A 276 13.29 1.29 -15.82
N ALA A 277 12.81 2.29 -16.56
CA ALA A 277 13.31 2.61 -17.89
C ALA A 277 14.79 3.03 -17.88
N LEU A 278 15.23 3.76 -16.84
CA LEU A 278 16.64 4.06 -16.63
C LEU A 278 17.46 2.80 -16.40
N ALA A 279 17.00 1.88 -15.55
CA ALA A 279 17.67 0.60 -15.32
C ALA A 279 17.78 -0.24 -16.59
N GLN A 280 16.71 -0.28 -17.39
CA GLN A 280 16.69 -0.90 -18.72
C GLN A 280 17.76 -0.27 -19.62
N ALA A 281 17.78 1.05 -19.70
CA ALA A 281 18.66 1.77 -20.60
C ALA A 281 20.14 1.72 -20.16
N VAL A 282 20.44 1.64 -18.87
CA VAL A 282 21.79 1.39 -18.32
C VAL A 282 22.27 -0.02 -18.68
N TYR A 283 21.37 -1.00 -18.62
CA TYR A 283 21.69 -2.39 -18.97
C TYR A 283 21.95 -2.57 -20.47
N GLN A 284 21.15 -1.91 -21.32
CA GLN A 284 21.23 -2.01 -22.79
C GLN A 284 22.41 -1.24 -23.40
N GLN A 285 23.21 -0.54 -22.61
CA GLN A 285 24.38 0.18 -23.13
C GLN A 285 25.36 -0.79 -23.82
N THR A 286 25.80 -0.41 -25.01
CA THR A 286 26.79 -1.19 -25.77
C THR A 286 28.21 -0.81 -25.34
N LYS A 287 29.20 -1.63 -25.69
CA LYS A 287 30.62 -1.34 -25.40
C LYS A 287 31.11 -0.02 -26.02
N ASP A 288 30.49 0.40 -27.12
CA ASP A 288 30.82 1.62 -27.87
C ASP A 288 29.85 2.77 -27.54
N GLY A 289 28.97 2.58 -26.56
CA GLY A 289 28.06 3.61 -26.07
C GLY A 289 28.76 4.65 -25.18
N PRO A 290 28.10 5.78 -24.89
CA PRO A 290 28.65 6.84 -24.02
C PRO A 290 28.84 6.38 -22.55
N LEU A 291 28.27 5.25 -22.18
CA LEU A 291 28.33 4.63 -20.87
C LEU A 291 28.71 3.15 -21.00
N LYS A 292 29.56 2.62 -20.13
CA LYS A 292 29.75 1.17 -20.00
C LYS A 292 28.49 0.57 -19.35
N ALA A 293 27.99 -0.57 -19.85
CA ALA A 293 26.91 -1.30 -19.17
C ALA A 293 27.30 -1.67 -17.73
N ARG A 294 26.43 -1.32 -16.78
CA ARG A 294 26.65 -1.50 -15.33
C ARG A 294 25.52 -2.34 -14.72
N PRO A 295 25.79 -3.19 -13.72
CA PRO A 295 24.74 -3.82 -12.94
C PRO A 295 23.89 -2.77 -12.23
N VAL A 296 22.59 -3.00 -12.15
CA VAL A 296 21.64 -2.16 -11.41
C VAL A 296 20.96 -3.01 -10.35
N PHE A 297 21.00 -2.56 -9.10
CA PHE A 297 20.39 -3.23 -7.95
C PHE A 297 19.46 -2.27 -7.22
N TYR A 298 18.30 -2.75 -6.80
CA TYR A 298 17.39 -2.04 -5.91
C TYR A 298 17.50 -2.58 -4.49
N ALA A 299 17.71 -1.71 -3.51
CA ALA A 299 17.70 -2.05 -2.09
C ALA A 299 17.23 -0.83 -1.28
N ASP A 300 15.99 -0.85 -0.80
CA ASP A 300 15.46 0.22 0.05
C ASP A 300 15.98 0.15 1.50
N ALA A 301 15.67 1.19 2.26
CA ALA A 301 15.93 1.30 3.69
C ALA A 301 15.59 0.01 4.46
N SER A 302 14.39 -0.52 4.25
CA SER A 302 13.88 -1.71 4.94
C SER A 302 14.72 -2.95 4.62
N ARG A 303 15.06 -3.18 3.35
CA ARG A 303 15.91 -4.30 2.92
C ARG A 303 17.31 -4.20 3.48
N LEU A 304 17.90 -3.01 3.49
CA LEU A 304 19.25 -2.79 4.02
C LEU A 304 19.33 -3.13 5.52
N ILE A 305 18.25 -2.88 6.27
CA ILE A 305 18.18 -3.18 7.70
C ILE A 305 17.50 -4.52 8.03
N ALA A 306 16.99 -5.23 7.02
CA ALA A 306 16.26 -6.47 7.21
C ALA A 306 17.18 -7.59 7.70
N GLY A 307 16.64 -8.40 8.61
CA GLY A 307 17.10 -9.76 8.84
C GLY A 307 18.14 -9.99 9.93
N GLN A 308 18.38 -9.08 10.88
CA GLN A 308 19.29 -9.38 12.01
C GLN A 308 18.87 -8.70 13.33
N GLY A 309 18.75 -9.52 14.38
CA GLY A 309 18.19 -9.15 15.69
C GLY A 309 19.18 -8.54 16.68
N PHE A 310 20.46 -8.32 16.33
CA PHE A 310 21.46 -7.74 17.22
C PHE A 310 21.92 -6.34 16.80
N PHE A 311 22.45 -5.58 17.76
CA PHE A 311 23.01 -4.25 17.55
C PHE A 311 24.32 -4.34 16.76
N GLY A 312 24.39 -3.75 15.56
CA GLY A 312 25.62 -3.74 14.73
C GLY A 312 25.50 -4.51 13.39
N ASP A 313 24.54 -5.42 13.33
CA ASP A 313 24.38 -6.40 12.27
C ASP A 313 23.93 -5.79 10.93
N TRP A 314 22.94 -4.89 10.99
CA TRP A 314 22.48 -4.18 9.79
C TRP A 314 23.56 -3.24 9.23
N GLN A 315 24.46 -2.73 10.08
CA GLN A 315 25.57 -1.90 9.63
C GLN A 315 26.56 -2.71 8.79
N GLN A 316 26.92 -3.92 9.24
CA GLN A 316 27.82 -4.78 8.48
C GLN A 316 27.18 -5.19 7.15
N GLN A 317 25.91 -5.58 7.15
CA GLN A 317 25.18 -5.88 5.92
C GLN A 317 25.17 -4.69 4.94
N CYS A 318 24.90 -3.48 5.44
CA CYS A 318 24.93 -2.27 4.63
C CYS A 318 26.33 -2.03 4.05
N LEU A 319 27.39 -2.21 4.84
CA LEU A 319 28.77 -2.08 4.40
C LEU A 319 29.14 -3.12 3.32
N ASP A 320 28.71 -4.36 3.47
CA ASP A 320 28.94 -5.43 2.50
C ASP A 320 28.26 -5.11 1.17
N VAL A 321 27.00 -4.67 1.20
CA VAL A 321 26.26 -4.21 0.03
C VAL A 321 26.96 -3.03 -0.66
N VAL A 322 27.45 -2.05 0.11
CA VAL A 322 28.17 -0.89 -0.42
C VAL A 322 29.49 -1.30 -1.06
N ASN A 323 30.27 -2.17 -0.40
CA ASN A 323 31.56 -2.63 -0.91
C ASN A 323 31.38 -3.43 -2.20
N GLU A 324 30.44 -4.37 -2.24
CA GLU A 324 30.12 -5.13 -3.46
C GLU A 324 29.65 -4.20 -4.59
N ALA A 325 28.85 -3.17 -4.28
CA ALA A 325 28.40 -2.22 -5.29
C ALA A 325 29.56 -1.39 -5.87
N ILE A 326 30.53 -1.00 -5.03
CA ILE A 326 31.73 -0.28 -5.47
C ILE A 326 32.61 -1.18 -6.35
N GLU A 327 32.85 -2.42 -5.93
CA GLU A 327 33.67 -3.39 -6.66
C GLU A 327 33.06 -3.79 -8.01
N ALA A 328 31.74 -3.96 -8.05
CA ALA A 328 30.99 -4.27 -9.26
C ALA A 328 30.75 -3.05 -10.18
N ASP A 329 31.12 -1.85 -9.74
CA ASP A 329 30.74 -0.57 -10.38
C ASP A 329 29.23 -0.48 -10.65
N ALA A 330 28.44 -0.96 -9.69
CA ALA A 330 26.99 -1.06 -9.79
C ALA A 330 26.31 0.30 -9.51
N VAL A 331 25.13 0.48 -10.11
CA VAL A 331 24.19 1.54 -9.74
C VAL A 331 23.28 0.99 -8.65
N LEU A 332 23.32 1.62 -7.47
CA LEU A 332 22.48 1.24 -6.33
C LEU A 332 21.26 2.15 -6.26
N TYR A 333 20.07 1.61 -6.49
CA TYR A 333 18.80 2.30 -6.34
C TYR A 333 18.24 2.08 -4.93
N LEU A 334 18.17 3.15 -4.13
CA LEU A 334 17.88 3.10 -2.68
C LEU A 334 16.42 3.38 -2.28
N GLY A 335 15.48 3.54 -3.22
CA GLY A 335 14.10 3.91 -2.90
C GLY A 335 14.03 5.31 -2.26
N ASP A 336 13.15 5.49 -1.28
CA ASP A 336 12.92 6.77 -0.60
C ASP A 336 14.14 7.22 0.22
N LEU A 337 14.77 8.31 -0.21
CA LEU A 337 15.94 8.89 0.44
C LEU A 337 15.66 9.38 1.87
N LEU A 338 14.44 9.84 2.17
CA LEU A 338 14.09 10.30 3.51
C LEU A 338 14.06 9.14 4.50
N ALA A 339 13.61 7.96 4.07
CA ALA A 339 13.55 6.76 4.91
C ALA A 339 14.94 6.33 5.40
N LEU A 340 16.00 6.60 4.63
CA LEU A 340 17.39 6.30 5.03
C LEU A 340 17.87 7.07 6.25
N LEU A 341 17.24 8.21 6.59
CA LEU A 341 17.55 8.95 7.81
C LEU A 341 17.07 8.23 9.07
N ASP A 342 16.02 7.43 8.97
CA ASP A 342 15.37 6.78 10.11
C ASP A 342 15.68 5.28 10.20
N ALA A 343 16.08 4.68 9.07
CA ALA A 343 16.51 3.29 9.00
C ALA A 343 17.74 3.02 9.88
N GLY A 344 17.59 2.12 10.85
CA GLY A 344 18.66 1.70 11.76
C GLY A 344 18.73 2.48 13.08
N LYS A 345 17.90 3.51 13.28
CA LYS A 345 17.81 4.22 14.56
C LYS A 345 17.22 3.31 15.63
N SER A 346 17.76 3.41 16.84
CA SER A 346 17.22 2.76 18.04
C SER A 346 17.16 3.74 19.20
N ALA A 347 16.46 3.40 20.28
CA ALA A 347 16.34 4.24 21.47
C ALA A 347 17.71 4.62 22.11
N HIS A 348 18.78 3.91 21.76
CA HIS A 348 20.11 4.08 22.31
C HIS A 348 21.17 4.46 21.25
N SER A 349 20.78 4.65 19.98
CA SER A 349 21.71 4.99 18.90
C SER A 349 21.05 5.80 17.79
N ASP A 350 21.63 6.95 17.49
CA ASP A 350 21.26 7.78 16.34
C ASP A 350 21.93 7.34 15.02
N GLN A 351 22.73 6.27 15.05
CA GLN A 351 23.27 5.70 13.81
C GLN A 351 22.12 5.28 12.90
N ASN A 352 22.29 5.56 11.62
CA ASN A 352 21.31 5.23 10.59
C ASN A 352 22.03 5.02 9.26
N VAL A 353 21.31 4.44 8.29
CA VAL A 353 21.86 4.10 6.97
C VAL A 353 22.48 5.33 6.29
N SER A 354 21.85 6.50 6.39
CA SER A 354 22.40 7.71 5.74
C SER A 354 23.80 8.08 6.24
N LEU A 355 24.05 7.95 7.55
CA LEU A 355 25.35 8.26 8.15
C LEU A 355 26.44 7.30 7.69
N LEU A 356 26.11 6.02 7.48
CA LEU A 356 27.04 5.02 6.95
C LEU A 356 27.38 5.27 5.48
N LEU A 357 26.42 5.75 4.68
CA LEU A 357 26.61 6.00 3.25
C LEU A 357 27.42 7.27 2.96
N LYS A 358 27.29 8.30 3.81
CA LYS A 358 27.93 9.62 3.60
C LYS A 358 29.41 9.56 3.18
N PRO A 359 30.31 8.79 3.83
CA PRO A 359 31.72 8.73 3.44
C PRO A 359 31.97 8.15 2.05
N TYR A 360 31.09 7.27 1.55
CA TYR A 360 31.21 6.64 0.24
C TYR A 360 30.65 7.53 -0.87
N LEU A 361 29.55 8.24 -0.58
CA LEU A 361 28.93 9.21 -1.47
C LEU A 361 29.80 10.47 -1.63
N ALA A 362 30.23 11.06 -0.52
CA ALA A 362 31.10 12.25 -0.54
C ALA A 362 32.46 11.97 -1.21
N GLY A 363 32.96 10.74 -1.08
CA GLY A 363 34.18 10.29 -1.75
C GLY A 363 34.01 9.94 -3.23
N GLY A 364 32.79 10.01 -3.79
CA GLY A 364 32.51 9.64 -5.18
C GLY A 364 32.78 8.17 -5.51
N ARG A 365 32.76 7.29 -4.50
CA ARG A 365 33.06 5.86 -4.67
C ARG A 365 31.82 5.06 -5.03
N LEU A 366 30.67 5.43 -4.49
CA LEU A 366 29.39 4.75 -4.67
C LEU A 366 28.51 5.54 -5.63
N THR A 367 27.87 4.86 -6.60
CA THR A 367 26.88 5.46 -7.50
C THR A 367 25.48 5.12 -7.00
N VAL A 368 24.69 6.15 -6.71
CA VAL A 368 23.37 6.00 -6.10
C VAL A 368 22.32 6.74 -6.90
N VAL A 369 21.17 6.10 -7.05
CA VAL A 369 19.93 6.77 -7.41
C VAL A 369 18.94 6.59 -6.27
N GLY A 370 18.23 7.63 -5.89
CA GLY A 370 17.14 7.55 -4.92
C GLY A 370 15.94 8.35 -5.40
N GLU A 371 14.79 8.11 -4.79
CA GLU A 371 13.57 8.87 -5.04
C GLU A 371 13.18 9.70 -3.81
N ALA A 372 12.46 10.78 -4.06
CA ALA A 372 11.80 11.55 -3.01
C ALA A 372 10.54 12.23 -3.58
N SER A 373 9.51 12.37 -2.75
CA SER A 373 8.46 13.35 -3.05
C SER A 373 8.97 14.77 -2.87
N THR A 374 8.32 15.78 -3.46
CA THR A 374 8.70 17.18 -3.25
C THR A 374 8.70 17.54 -1.76
N ALA A 375 7.70 17.06 -1.01
CA ALA A 375 7.61 17.25 0.43
C ALA A 375 8.70 16.47 1.20
N ALA A 376 9.00 15.22 0.80
CA ALA A 376 10.04 14.42 1.43
C ALA A 376 11.43 15.02 1.20
N TRP A 377 11.69 15.56 0.01
CA TRP A 377 12.94 16.26 -0.31
C TRP A 377 13.13 17.51 0.57
N ALA A 378 12.10 18.34 0.72
CA ALA A 378 12.17 19.50 1.60
C ALA A 378 12.41 19.11 3.06
N LYS A 379 11.77 18.03 3.54
CA LYS A 379 12.02 17.47 4.88
C LYS A 379 13.44 16.94 5.02
N LEU A 380 13.99 16.29 3.98
CA LEU A 380 15.36 15.79 3.95
C LEU A 380 16.38 16.94 4.07
N GLU A 381 16.20 18.00 3.28
CA GLU A 381 17.05 19.21 3.34
C GLU A 381 17.03 19.86 4.72
N LEU A 382 15.86 19.90 5.36
CA LEU A 382 15.70 20.46 6.71
C LEU A 382 16.36 19.59 7.79
N ARG A 383 16.20 18.27 7.71
CA ARG A 383 16.69 17.33 8.74
C ARG A 383 18.18 17.04 8.61
N ASP A 384 18.70 16.95 7.38
CA ASP A 384 20.11 16.65 7.12
C ASP A 384 20.57 17.27 5.79
N ALA A 385 20.85 18.58 5.81
CA ALA A 385 21.39 19.31 4.68
C ALA A 385 22.73 18.73 4.17
N GLY A 386 23.51 18.10 5.05
CA GLY A 386 24.78 17.47 4.68
C GLY A 386 24.60 16.26 3.78
N PHE A 387 23.62 15.40 4.09
CA PHE A 387 23.24 14.27 3.25
C PHE A 387 22.59 14.72 1.94
N ALA A 388 21.63 15.65 2.01
CA ALA A 388 20.91 16.15 0.83
C ALA A 388 21.86 16.74 -0.23
N ARG A 389 22.89 17.48 0.20
CA ARG A 389 23.91 18.09 -0.68
C ARG A 389 24.75 17.07 -1.46
N LEU A 390 24.75 15.79 -1.08
CA LEU A 390 25.48 14.75 -1.79
C LEU A 390 24.75 14.31 -3.06
N PHE A 391 23.46 14.64 -3.22
CA PHE A 391 22.65 14.25 -4.36
C PHE A 391 22.38 15.44 -5.29
N ALA A 392 22.44 15.19 -6.59
CA ALA A 392 21.93 16.09 -7.61
C ALA A 392 20.40 15.86 -7.78
N PRO A 393 19.54 16.85 -7.48
CA PRO A 393 18.10 16.66 -7.65
C PRO A 393 17.71 16.73 -9.13
N TYR A 394 17.09 15.68 -9.63
CA TYR A 394 16.41 15.62 -10.92
C TYR A 394 14.89 15.74 -10.70
N ARG A 395 14.31 16.87 -11.11
CA ARG A 395 12.88 17.13 -10.87
C ARG A 395 12.03 16.53 -11.97
N VAL A 396 11.15 15.61 -11.61
CA VAL A 396 10.17 15.00 -12.51
C VAL A 396 8.88 15.77 -12.42
N ALA A 397 8.58 16.52 -13.49
CA ALA A 397 7.31 17.20 -13.64
C ALA A 397 6.22 16.22 -14.07
N GLU A 398 4.98 16.50 -13.71
CA GLU A 398 3.83 15.83 -14.30
C GLU A 398 3.75 16.10 -15.80
N PRO A 399 3.38 15.12 -16.65
CA PRO A 399 3.20 15.35 -18.08
C PRO A 399 2.15 16.43 -18.36
N GLN A 400 2.22 17.04 -19.54
CA GLN A 400 1.17 17.99 -19.93
C GLN A 400 -0.15 17.24 -20.15
N ALA A 401 -1.27 17.92 -19.91
CA ALA A 401 -2.60 17.33 -20.07
C ALA A 401 -2.81 16.76 -21.49
N SER A 402 -2.18 17.34 -22.51
CA SER A 402 -2.22 16.87 -23.90
C SER A 402 -1.53 15.52 -24.13
N ASP A 403 -0.57 15.15 -23.27
CA ASP A 403 0.25 13.95 -23.46
C ASP A 403 -0.41 12.70 -22.84
N LEU A 404 -1.34 12.93 -21.88
CA LEU A 404 -1.96 11.87 -21.09
C LEU A 404 -2.74 10.85 -21.94
N PRO A 405 -3.58 11.23 -22.93
CA PRO A 405 -4.27 10.24 -23.77
C PRO A 405 -3.31 9.34 -24.56
N GLY A 406 -2.15 9.87 -24.97
CA GLY A 406 -1.11 9.09 -25.65
C GLY A 406 -0.47 8.06 -24.73
N ILE A 407 -0.11 8.48 -23.51
CA ILE A 407 0.43 7.58 -22.48
C ILE A 407 -0.57 6.48 -22.12
N LEU A 408 -1.84 6.84 -21.87
CA LEU A 408 -2.89 5.87 -21.53
C LEU A 408 -3.14 4.87 -22.66
N SER A 409 -3.07 5.32 -23.90
CA SER A 409 -3.23 4.44 -25.08
C SER A 409 -2.09 3.42 -25.18
N GLN A 410 -0.86 3.81 -24.87
CA GLN A 410 0.30 2.91 -24.86
C GLN A 410 0.21 1.89 -23.70
N VAL A 411 -0.15 2.35 -22.50
CA VAL A 411 -0.40 1.45 -21.35
C VAL A 411 -1.52 0.45 -21.65
N ALA A 412 -2.62 0.91 -22.26
CA ALA A 412 -3.73 0.03 -22.64
C ALA A 412 -3.32 -1.00 -23.70
N ALA A 413 -2.48 -0.63 -24.66
CA ALA A 413 -2.00 -1.53 -25.70
C ALA A 413 -1.07 -2.62 -25.14
N GLU A 414 -0.18 -2.26 -24.21
CA GLU A 414 0.69 -3.21 -23.50
C GLU A 414 -0.13 -4.24 -22.72
N ILE A 415 -1.02 -3.78 -21.84
CA ILE A 415 -1.87 -4.67 -21.04
C ILE A 415 -2.80 -5.48 -21.93
N GLY A 416 -3.35 -4.88 -23.00
CA GLY A 416 -4.20 -5.57 -23.97
C GLY A 416 -3.47 -6.69 -24.72
N ALA A 417 -2.19 -6.52 -25.01
CA ALA A 417 -1.37 -7.56 -25.64
C ALA A 417 -1.13 -8.75 -24.70
N GLU A 418 -0.97 -8.50 -23.40
CA GLU A 418 -0.79 -9.55 -22.38
C GLU A 418 -2.09 -10.29 -22.06
N THR A 419 -3.21 -9.57 -22.01
CA THR A 419 -4.52 -10.09 -21.55
C THR A 419 -5.46 -10.49 -22.69
N GLY A 420 -5.14 -10.15 -23.94
CA GLY A 420 -6.04 -10.32 -25.08
C GLY A 420 -7.20 -9.32 -25.14
N LEU A 421 -7.24 -8.33 -24.23
CA LEU A 421 -8.28 -7.30 -24.20
C LEU A 421 -8.05 -6.24 -25.30
N THR A 422 -9.13 -5.79 -25.93
CA THR A 422 -9.09 -4.65 -26.86
C THR A 422 -9.69 -3.41 -26.20
N VAL A 423 -8.93 -2.32 -26.10
CA VAL A 423 -9.40 -1.05 -25.52
C VAL A 423 -9.68 -0.04 -26.63
N ARG A 424 -10.89 0.54 -26.64
CA ARG A 424 -11.29 1.52 -27.66
C ARG A 424 -10.80 2.93 -27.33
N PRO A 425 -10.56 3.80 -28.32
CA PRO A 425 -10.19 5.20 -28.08
C PRO A 425 -11.19 5.96 -27.20
N GLU A 426 -12.49 5.69 -27.33
CA GLU A 426 -13.50 6.32 -26.47
C GLU A 426 -13.36 5.93 -24.99
N ALA A 427 -12.80 4.76 -24.68
CA ALA A 427 -12.53 4.36 -23.30
C ALA A 427 -11.36 5.16 -22.73
N ILE A 428 -10.30 5.38 -23.50
CA ILE A 428 -9.15 6.19 -23.09
C ILE A 428 -9.57 7.64 -22.81
N ALA A 429 -10.36 8.23 -23.71
CA ALA A 429 -10.91 9.57 -23.51
C ALA A 429 -11.78 9.64 -22.25
N ALA A 430 -12.62 8.62 -22.00
CA ALA A 430 -13.44 8.55 -20.81
C ALA A 430 -12.61 8.39 -19.52
N VAL A 431 -11.51 7.64 -19.54
CA VAL A 431 -10.61 7.52 -18.39
C VAL A 431 -10.01 8.87 -18.02
N ASP A 432 -9.46 9.61 -18.99
CA ASP A 432 -8.89 10.95 -18.75
C ASP A 432 -9.95 11.92 -18.22
N GLU A 433 -11.10 12.00 -18.90
CA GLU A 433 -12.22 12.87 -18.51
C GLU A 433 -12.71 12.58 -17.08
N LEU A 434 -13.06 11.32 -16.78
CA LEU A 434 -13.69 10.95 -15.51
C LEU A 434 -12.69 10.98 -14.36
N THR A 435 -11.45 10.57 -14.57
CA THR A 435 -10.42 10.67 -13.53
C THR A 435 -10.10 12.13 -13.24
N THR A 436 -9.98 13.00 -14.25
CA THR A 436 -9.78 14.43 -14.03
C THR A 436 -10.95 15.08 -13.28
N ARG A 437 -12.18 14.67 -13.57
CA ARG A 437 -13.39 15.24 -12.97
C ARG A 437 -13.62 14.78 -11.53
N PHE A 438 -13.43 13.48 -11.26
CA PHE A 438 -13.83 12.86 -9.99
C PHE A 438 -12.66 12.46 -9.10
N ARG A 439 -11.43 12.43 -9.62
CA ARG A 439 -10.23 12.11 -8.85
C ARG A 439 -9.29 13.29 -8.89
N SER A 440 -8.95 13.75 -7.70
CA SER A 440 -8.47 15.12 -7.57
C SER A 440 -7.33 15.25 -6.55
N ASP A 441 -7.01 14.14 -5.88
CA ASP A 441 -5.90 13.99 -4.94
C ASP A 441 -4.68 13.30 -5.58
N GLY A 442 -3.58 14.04 -5.76
CA GLY A 442 -2.32 13.53 -6.33
C GLY A 442 -2.20 13.77 -7.83
N ALA A 443 -1.16 13.17 -8.45
CA ALA A 443 -0.89 13.35 -9.88
C ALA A 443 -1.95 12.67 -10.76
N ARG A 444 -2.46 13.39 -11.77
CA ARG A 444 -3.46 12.94 -12.76
C ARG A 444 -3.00 11.71 -13.52
N LEU A 445 -1.73 11.68 -13.95
CA LEU A 445 -1.15 10.52 -14.64
C LEU A 445 -1.30 9.25 -13.80
N GLY A 446 -0.84 9.29 -12.55
CA GLY A 446 -0.87 8.15 -11.65
C GLY A 446 -2.29 7.67 -11.39
N GLN A 447 -3.23 8.58 -11.18
CA GLN A 447 -4.64 8.24 -10.98
C GLN A 447 -5.27 7.59 -12.21
N ALA A 448 -5.01 8.13 -13.40
CA ALA A 448 -5.58 7.64 -14.66
C ALA A 448 -5.01 6.27 -15.05
N VAL A 449 -3.68 6.09 -14.97
CA VAL A 449 -3.02 4.80 -15.20
C VAL A 449 -3.48 3.78 -14.18
N HIS A 450 -3.56 4.17 -12.91
CA HIS A 450 -4.03 3.27 -11.86
C HIS A 450 -5.46 2.80 -12.16
N PHE A 451 -6.39 3.72 -12.42
CA PHE A 451 -7.77 3.42 -12.75
C PHE A 451 -7.88 2.51 -13.99
N LEU A 452 -7.13 2.82 -15.06
CA LEU A 452 -7.10 2.01 -16.28
C LEU A 452 -6.61 0.60 -16.01
N ARG A 453 -5.50 0.43 -15.27
CA ARG A 453 -5.01 -0.90 -14.87
C ARG A 453 -6.08 -1.68 -14.12
N ARG A 454 -6.72 -1.06 -13.13
CA ARG A 454 -7.80 -1.69 -12.37
C ARG A 454 -8.95 -2.17 -13.26
N LEU A 455 -9.38 -1.32 -14.19
CA LEU A 455 -10.45 -1.62 -15.14
C LEU A 455 -10.11 -2.83 -16.01
N LEU A 456 -8.87 -2.89 -16.52
CA LEU A 456 -8.43 -3.98 -17.39
C LEU A 456 -8.19 -5.27 -16.61
N ASP A 457 -7.66 -5.19 -15.39
CA ASP A 457 -7.51 -6.35 -14.52
C ASP A 457 -8.87 -6.99 -14.21
N ASP A 458 -9.89 -6.18 -13.86
CA ASP A 458 -11.26 -6.65 -13.65
C ASP A 458 -11.83 -7.31 -14.91
N ALA A 459 -11.64 -6.67 -16.06
CA ALA A 459 -12.15 -7.18 -17.33
C ALA A 459 -11.47 -8.51 -17.72
N ALA A 460 -10.17 -8.64 -17.49
CA ALA A 460 -9.43 -9.88 -17.71
C ALA A 460 -9.94 -10.99 -16.79
N PHE A 461 -10.14 -10.68 -15.50
CA PHE A 461 -10.70 -11.63 -14.54
C PHE A 461 -12.12 -12.08 -14.88
N GLN A 462 -12.96 -11.19 -15.42
CA GLN A 462 -14.30 -11.54 -15.91
C GLN A 462 -14.24 -12.42 -17.17
N ALA A 463 -13.29 -12.14 -18.06
CA ALA A 463 -13.06 -12.95 -19.26
C ALA A 463 -12.60 -14.37 -18.91
N GLU A 464 -11.69 -14.53 -17.93
CA GLU A 464 -11.22 -15.84 -17.44
C GLU A 464 -12.35 -16.70 -16.84
N GLN A 465 -13.38 -16.08 -16.26
CA GLN A 465 -14.51 -16.79 -15.66
C GLN A 465 -15.64 -17.13 -16.64
N ALA A 466 -15.64 -16.54 -17.84
CA ALA A 466 -16.65 -16.87 -18.83
C ALA A 466 -16.38 -18.29 -19.35
N GLU A 467 -17.37 -19.20 -19.28
CA GLU A 467 -17.29 -20.57 -19.81
C GLU A 467 -17.24 -20.63 -21.35
N ASP A 468 -17.13 -19.49 -22.01
CA ASP A 468 -17.28 -19.33 -23.45
C ASP A 468 -15.96 -18.91 -24.08
N ASP A 469 -15.48 -19.68 -25.06
CA ASP A 469 -14.23 -19.41 -25.83
C ASP A 469 -14.31 -18.13 -26.71
N ARG A 470 -15.39 -17.35 -26.61
CA ARG A 470 -15.53 -16.09 -27.33
C ARG A 470 -14.53 -15.05 -26.79
N PRO A 471 -13.86 -14.30 -27.68
CA PRO A 471 -12.96 -13.25 -27.25
C PRO A 471 -13.72 -12.18 -26.44
N PRO A 472 -13.09 -11.60 -25.40
CA PRO A 472 -13.73 -10.61 -24.56
C PRO A 472 -14.18 -9.40 -25.39
N ALA A 473 -15.35 -8.85 -25.03
CA ALA A 473 -15.88 -7.69 -25.70
C ALA A 473 -14.91 -6.49 -25.56
N PRO A 474 -14.72 -5.67 -26.62
CA PRO A 474 -13.85 -4.51 -26.52
C PRO A 474 -14.30 -3.53 -25.43
N ILE A 475 -13.34 -3.05 -24.64
CA ILE A 475 -13.56 -2.09 -23.55
C ILE A 475 -13.87 -0.72 -24.15
N GLY A 476 -15.10 -0.24 -23.96
CA GLY A 476 -15.58 1.08 -24.37
C GLY A 476 -15.91 2.00 -23.19
N ARG A 477 -16.46 3.18 -23.46
CA ARG A 477 -16.88 4.17 -22.43
C ARG A 477 -17.80 3.58 -21.36
N ALA A 478 -18.73 2.70 -21.73
CA ALA A 478 -19.66 2.08 -20.79
C ALA A 478 -18.94 1.29 -19.67
N ALA A 479 -17.87 0.56 -19.99
CA ALA A 479 -17.10 -0.20 -19.01
C ALA A 479 -16.33 0.73 -18.05
N VAL A 480 -15.80 1.83 -18.58
CA VAL A 480 -15.14 2.89 -17.79
C VAL A 480 -16.12 3.52 -16.80
N VAL A 481 -17.33 3.87 -17.26
CA VAL A 481 -18.39 4.42 -16.41
C VAL A 481 -18.83 3.43 -15.34
N ALA A 482 -19.12 2.18 -15.72
CA ALA A 482 -19.52 1.13 -14.78
C ALA A 482 -18.47 0.92 -13.67
N ARG A 483 -17.18 0.94 -14.02
CA ARG A 483 -16.10 0.83 -13.05
C ARG A 483 -16.04 2.02 -12.09
N LEU A 484 -16.16 3.24 -12.61
CA LEU A 484 -16.21 4.44 -11.76
C LEU A 484 -17.41 4.37 -10.79
N CYS A 485 -18.59 4.00 -11.29
CA CYS A 485 -19.79 3.84 -10.48
C CYS A 485 -19.62 2.78 -9.39
N ALA A 486 -18.94 1.65 -9.70
CA ALA A 486 -18.65 0.61 -8.72
C ALA A 486 -17.72 1.09 -7.58
N GLU A 487 -16.73 1.93 -7.88
CA GLU A 487 -15.81 2.50 -6.89
C GLU A 487 -16.45 3.62 -6.05
N THR A 488 -17.14 4.53 -6.72
CA THR A 488 -17.68 5.76 -6.11
C THR A 488 -19.05 5.56 -5.46
N GLY A 489 -19.81 4.57 -5.92
CA GLY A 489 -21.22 4.38 -5.59
C GLY A 489 -22.18 5.27 -6.41
N MET A 490 -21.65 6.19 -7.24
CA MET A 490 -22.50 7.08 -8.04
C MET A 490 -23.38 6.29 -9.02
N PRO A 491 -24.67 6.64 -9.19
CA PRO A 491 -25.53 5.96 -10.14
C PRO A 491 -25.12 6.28 -11.59
N GLU A 492 -25.16 5.27 -12.45
CA GLU A 492 -24.72 5.38 -13.85
C GLU A 492 -25.42 6.52 -14.61
N PHE A 493 -26.72 6.73 -14.36
CA PHE A 493 -27.46 7.78 -15.04
C PHE A 493 -26.93 9.18 -14.72
N LEU A 494 -26.16 9.40 -13.64
CA LEU A 494 -25.52 10.71 -13.39
C LEU A 494 -24.30 10.95 -14.27
N ILE A 495 -23.66 9.89 -14.76
CA ILE A 495 -22.41 9.94 -15.50
C ILE A 495 -22.62 9.74 -17.01
N GLN A 496 -23.59 8.90 -17.40
CA GLN A 496 -23.87 8.55 -18.79
C GLN A 496 -24.58 9.68 -19.53
N ASP A 497 -23.98 10.27 -20.57
CA ASP A 497 -24.57 11.41 -21.29
C ASP A 497 -25.87 11.08 -22.05
N ASP A 498 -26.05 9.81 -22.42
CA ASP A 498 -27.18 9.31 -23.22
C ASP A 498 -28.44 8.99 -22.40
N VAL A 499 -28.34 8.91 -21.07
CA VAL A 499 -29.48 8.66 -20.19
C VAL A 499 -30.05 9.98 -19.65
N PRO A 500 -31.28 10.39 -20.04
CA PRO A 500 -31.87 11.61 -19.50
C PRO A 500 -32.23 11.44 -18.02
N LEU A 501 -32.12 12.53 -17.25
CA LEU A 501 -32.66 12.58 -15.90
C LEU A 501 -34.17 12.80 -15.96
N ASP A 502 -34.95 11.99 -15.25
CA ASP A 502 -36.36 12.27 -14.97
C ASP A 502 -36.50 12.93 -13.59
N PRO A 503 -36.74 14.26 -13.52
CA PRO A 503 -36.91 14.96 -12.24
C PRO A 503 -38.08 14.41 -11.42
N ALA A 504 -39.13 13.88 -12.06
CA ALA A 504 -40.28 13.33 -11.36
C ALA A 504 -39.91 12.05 -10.59
N ALA A 505 -39.11 11.18 -11.20
CA ALA A 505 -38.57 10.00 -10.54
C ALA A 505 -37.67 10.34 -9.34
N VAL A 506 -36.82 11.37 -9.48
CA VAL A 506 -35.98 11.88 -8.38
C VAL A 506 -36.84 12.37 -7.22
N GLN A 507 -37.83 13.23 -7.50
CA GLN A 507 -38.74 13.73 -6.47
C GLN A 507 -39.54 12.60 -5.81
N ALA A 508 -39.99 11.61 -6.60
CA ALA A 508 -40.70 10.45 -6.09
C ALA A 508 -39.83 9.64 -5.13
N HIS A 509 -38.52 9.49 -5.39
CA HIS A 509 -37.59 8.83 -4.46
C HIS A 509 -37.59 9.53 -3.10
N PHE A 510 -37.40 10.85 -3.06
CA PHE A 510 -37.39 11.61 -1.80
C PHE A 510 -38.74 11.59 -1.08
N ARG A 511 -39.85 11.72 -1.82
CA ARG A 511 -41.21 11.74 -1.26
C ARG A 511 -41.63 10.42 -0.59
N LYS A 512 -40.96 9.30 -0.87
CA LYS A 512 -41.17 8.04 -0.15
C LYS A 512 -40.91 8.17 1.37
N ARG A 513 -39.98 9.05 1.75
CA ARG A 513 -39.54 9.25 3.14
C ARG A 513 -39.85 10.63 3.69
N LEU A 514 -40.02 11.63 2.82
CA LEU A 514 -40.19 13.03 3.20
C LEU A 514 -41.57 13.54 2.78
N ILE A 515 -42.43 13.73 3.77
CA ILE A 515 -43.80 14.22 3.58
C ILE A 515 -43.85 15.71 3.93
N GLY A 516 -44.43 16.53 3.06
CA GLY A 516 -44.65 17.95 3.30
C GLY A 516 -43.41 18.86 3.18
N GLN A 517 -42.31 18.36 2.62
CA GLN A 517 -41.05 19.08 2.41
C GLN A 517 -40.77 19.39 0.92
N ASP A 518 -41.79 19.76 0.15
CA ASP A 518 -41.69 19.90 -1.32
C ASP A 518 -40.60 20.87 -1.78
N ASP A 519 -40.41 21.98 -1.06
CA ASP A 519 -39.37 22.96 -1.37
C ASP A 519 -37.96 22.35 -1.23
N ALA A 520 -37.71 21.60 -0.15
CA ALA A 520 -36.41 20.94 0.07
C ALA A 520 -36.18 19.81 -0.94
N VAL A 521 -37.22 19.02 -1.25
CA VAL A 521 -37.17 17.96 -2.27
C VAL A 521 -36.85 18.54 -3.64
N ARG A 522 -37.46 19.68 -4.00
CA ARG A 522 -37.15 20.40 -5.24
C ARG A 522 -35.68 20.83 -5.28
N ARG A 523 -35.15 21.42 -4.20
CA ARG A 523 -33.72 21.83 -4.14
C ARG A 523 -32.76 20.65 -4.30
N MET A 524 -33.06 19.49 -3.72
CA MET A 524 -32.24 18.29 -3.94
C MET A 524 -32.37 17.76 -5.37
N THR A 525 -33.55 17.89 -5.99
CA THR A 525 -33.74 17.53 -7.39
C THR A 525 -32.93 18.46 -8.32
N ASP A 526 -32.90 19.77 -8.02
CA ASP A 526 -32.09 20.75 -8.75
C ASP A 526 -30.60 20.42 -8.65
N LEU A 527 -30.12 20.01 -7.46
CA LEU A 527 -28.74 19.54 -7.26
C LEU A 527 -28.40 18.35 -8.17
N VAL A 528 -29.26 17.32 -8.16
CA VAL A 528 -29.09 16.12 -9.00
C VAL A 528 -29.06 16.50 -10.48
N ALA A 529 -29.91 17.45 -10.90
CA ALA A 529 -29.93 17.96 -12.27
C ALA A 529 -28.65 18.73 -12.64
N LEU A 530 -28.12 19.56 -11.74
CA LEU A 530 -26.85 20.28 -11.95
C LEU A 530 -25.67 19.32 -12.08
N MET A 531 -25.61 18.29 -11.22
CA MET A 531 -24.59 17.24 -11.28
C MET A 531 -24.64 16.49 -12.61
N LYS A 532 -25.86 16.09 -13.02
CA LYS A 532 -26.13 15.42 -14.30
C LYS A 532 -25.70 16.26 -15.49
N ALA A 533 -25.99 17.57 -15.46
CA ALA A 533 -25.65 18.48 -16.54
C ALA A 533 -24.15 18.83 -16.59
N GLY A 534 -23.36 18.43 -15.58
CA GLY A 534 -21.95 18.82 -15.49
C GLY A 534 -21.76 20.32 -15.25
N LEU A 535 -22.78 21.00 -14.71
CA LEU A 535 -22.78 22.46 -14.47
C LEU A 535 -22.44 22.83 -13.03
N ALA A 536 -22.04 21.86 -12.21
CA ALA A 536 -21.54 22.11 -10.87
C ALA A 536 -20.15 22.78 -10.93
N ASP A 537 -19.88 23.68 -9.99
CA ASP A 537 -18.57 24.33 -9.86
C ASP A 537 -17.53 23.30 -9.40
N LEU A 538 -16.55 23.01 -10.26
CA LEU A 538 -15.48 22.03 -9.99
C LEU A 538 -14.51 22.49 -8.90
N GLY A 539 -14.58 23.74 -8.43
CA GLY A 539 -13.80 24.26 -7.31
C GLY A 539 -14.52 24.21 -5.95
N ARG A 540 -15.76 23.71 -5.90
CA ARG A 540 -16.61 23.71 -4.70
C ARG A 540 -17.21 22.33 -4.42
N PRO A 541 -17.75 22.09 -3.22
CA PRO A 541 -18.51 20.86 -2.99
C PRO A 541 -19.69 20.77 -3.96
N LEU A 542 -20.09 19.54 -4.30
CA LEU A 542 -21.19 19.25 -5.26
C LEU A 542 -22.46 20.05 -4.95
N GLY A 543 -22.71 20.26 -3.66
CA GLY A 543 -23.69 21.22 -3.17
C GLY A 543 -23.51 21.48 -1.69
N SER A 544 -23.92 22.66 -1.24
CA SER A 544 -23.92 23.06 0.16
C SER A 544 -25.29 23.56 0.60
N PHE A 545 -25.83 23.00 1.67
CA PHE A 545 -27.18 23.33 2.14
C PHE A 545 -27.22 23.47 3.65
N LEU A 546 -28.01 24.42 4.13
CA LEU A 546 -28.37 24.58 5.54
C LEU A 546 -29.87 24.33 5.70
N PHE A 547 -30.23 23.27 6.42
CA PHE A 547 -31.61 22.95 6.77
C PHE A 547 -31.95 23.50 8.16
N VAL A 548 -32.83 24.50 8.20
CA VAL A 548 -33.27 25.16 9.43
C VAL A 548 -34.72 24.80 9.72
N GLY A 549 -35.03 24.44 10.96
CA GLY A 549 -36.41 24.15 11.38
C GLY A 549 -36.47 23.35 12.68
N PRO A 550 -37.67 23.01 13.18
CA PRO A 550 -37.81 22.21 14.39
C PRO A 550 -37.29 20.77 14.21
N THR A 551 -37.06 20.07 15.33
CA THR A 551 -36.70 18.65 15.32
C THR A 551 -37.84 17.81 14.74
N GLY A 552 -37.50 16.68 14.11
CA GLY A 552 -38.49 15.73 13.58
C GLY A 552 -39.11 16.09 12.22
N VAL A 553 -38.78 17.24 11.61
CA VAL A 553 -39.34 17.63 10.29
C VAL A 553 -38.66 16.94 9.08
N GLY A 554 -37.65 16.12 9.32
CA GLY A 554 -36.97 15.33 8.27
C GLY A 554 -35.62 15.87 7.78
N LYS A 555 -34.96 16.78 8.51
CA LYS A 555 -33.63 17.34 8.13
C LYS A 555 -32.58 16.24 7.94
N THR A 556 -32.40 15.38 8.94
CA THR A 556 -31.48 14.24 8.90
C THR A 556 -31.95 13.15 7.93
N GLU A 557 -33.27 12.98 7.77
CA GLU A 557 -33.83 12.01 6.83
C GLU A 557 -33.58 12.40 5.36
N MET A 558 -33.55 13.71 5.06
CA MET A 558 -33.14 14.22 3.75
C MET A 558 -31.70 13.83 3.42
N ALA A 559 -30.77 13.99 4.37
CA ALA A 559 -29.38 13.62 4.18
C ALA A 559 -29.23 12.12 3.90
N LYS A 560 -29.95 11.27 4.65
CA LYS A 560 -29.96 9.81 4.42
C LYS A 560 -30.55 9.44 3.06
N ALA A 561 -31.67 10.06 2.67
CA ALA A 561 -32.30 9.81 1.38
C ALA A 561 -31.40 10.26 0.22
N LEU A 562 -30.69 11.38 0.38
CA LEU A 562 -29.74 11.87 -0.62
C LEU A 562 -28.53 10.95 -0.75
N ALA A 563 -27.95 10.47 0.35
CA ALA A 563 -26.82 9.53 0.32
C ALA A 563 -27.21 8.20 -0.37
N GLU A 564 -28.38 7.68 -0.03
CA GLU A 564 -28.94 6.47 -0.65
C GLU A 564 -29.20 6.66 -2.16
N PHE A 565 -29.70 7.84 -2.55
CA PHE A 565 -29.96 8.16 -3.95
C PHE A 565 -28.66 8.37 -4.76
N LEU A 566 -27.71 9.15 -4.24
CA LEU A 566 -26.49 9.54 -4.95
C LEU A 566 -25.39 8.48 -4.91
N PHE A 567 -25.34 7.63 -3.89
CA PHE A 567 -24.23 6.70 -3.71
C PHE A 567 -24.69 5.24 -3.50
N GLY A 568 -26.00 4.99 -3.63
CA GLY A 568 -26.60 3.66 -3.57
C GLY A 568 -26.62 3.01 -2.18
N ARG A 569 -26.02 3.63 -1.17
CA ARG A 569 -25.89 3.07 0.19
C ARG A 569 -26.00 4.15 1.27
N LYS A 570 -26.41 3.74 2.47
CA LYS A 570 -26.60 4.64 3.62
C LYS A 570 -25.31 4.91 4.40
N ASP A 571 -24.31 4.03 4.30
CA ASP A 571 -22.95 4.22 4.86
C ASP A 571 -22.18 5.36 4.16
N ARG A 572 -22.67 5.81 3.00
CA ARG A 572 -22.20 7.00 2.28
C ARG A 572 -22.63 8.33 2.92
N LEU A 573 -23.29 8.29 4.07
CA LEU A 573 -23.58 9.43 4.93
C LEU A 573 -22.53 9.53 6.05
N THR A 574 -21.63 10.49 5.94
CA THR A 574 -20.68 10.83 7.02
C THR A 574 -21.35 11.86 7.92
N ARG A 575 -21.68 11.49 9.15
CA ARG A 575 -22.40 12.37 10.10
C ARG A 575 -21.50 12.78 11.26
N PHE A 576 -21.49 14.06 11.58
CA PHE A 576 -20.90 14.62 12.78
C PHE A 576 -21.96 15.39 13.58
N ASP A 577 -22.06 15.11 14.87
CA ASP A 577 -22.88 15.89 15.80
C ASP A 577 -22.06 17.07 16.32
N MET A 578 -22.48 18.28 15.97
CA MET A 578 -21.74 19.50 16.34
C MET A 578 -21.82 19.82 17.83
N SER A 579 -22.72 19.18 18.58
CA SER A 579 -22.76 19.25 20.04
C SER A 579 -21.56 18.58 20.72
N GLU A 580 -20.86 17.67 20.03
CA GLU A 580 -19.61 17.07 20.52
C GLU A 580 -18.41 18.02 20.38
N PHE A 581 -18.54 19.06 19.55
CA PHE A 581 -17.47 19.98 19.16
C PHE A 581 -17.64 21.39 19.73
N VAL A 582 -18.21 21.49 20.93
CA VAL A 582 -18.49 22.77 21.62
C VAL A 582 -17.23 23.35 22.27
N ARG A 583 -16.30 22.50 22.71
CA ARG A 583 -15.13 22.90 23.50
C ARG A 583 -13.87 23.04 22.63
N PRO A 584 -12.89 23.89 23.01
CA PRO A 584 -11.67 24.06 22.21
C PRO A 584 -10.87 22.75 21.97
N ASP A 585 -10.77 21.88 22.97
CA ASP A 585 -10.10 20.56 22.87
C ASP A 585 -10.80 19.62 21.87
N SER A 586 -12.13 19.66 21.80
CA SER A 586 -12.88 18.88 20.81
C SER A 586 -12.66 19.36 19.37
N VAL A 587 -12.38 20.66 19.16
CA VAL A 587 -12.06 21.20 17.83
C VAL A 587 -10.74 20.63 17.32
N HIS A 588 -9.73 20.47 18.19
CA HIS A 588 -8.47 19.83 17.81
C HIS A 588 -8.66 18.40 17.32
N ARG A 589 -9.56 17.63 17.95
CA ARG A 589 -9.89 16.28 17.46
C ARG A 589 -10.60 16.29 16.10
N PHE A 590 -11.48 17.27 15.88
CA PHE A 590 -12.21 17.40 14.63
C PHE A 590 -11.29 17.74 13.44
N LEU A 591 -10.34 18.64 13.66
CA LEU A 591 -9.45 19.21 12.64
C LEU A 591 -8.09 18.53 12.54
N GLY A 592 -7.63 17.91 13.62
CA GLY A 592 -6.29 17.35 13.77
C GLY A 592 -5.29 18.34 14.35
N ASP A 593 -4.12 17.83 14.68
CA ASP A 593 -2.96 18.60 15.15
C ASP A 593 -1.67 18.20 14.41
N ALA A 594 -0.52 18.63 14.92
CA ALA A 594 0.79 18.40 14.30
C ALA A 594 1.25 16.93 14.26
N GLY A 595 0.48 15.98 14.82
CA GLY A 595 0.77 14.54 14.76
C GLY A 595 -0.44 13.68 14.42
N GLU A 596 -1.64 14.06 14.86
CA GLU A 596 -2.85 13.27 14.73
C GLU A 596 -3.74 13.75 13.58
N GLU A 597 -4.28 12.82 12.79
CA GLU A 597 -5.20 13.14 11.71
C GLU A 597 -6.57 13.53 12.28
N GLY A 598 -7.07 14.70 11.88
CA GLY A 598 -8.39 15.17 12.26
C GLY A 598 -9.50 14.27 11.74
N LEU A 599 -10.56 14.10 12.54
CA LEU A 599 -11.71 13.26 12.18
C LEU A 599 -12.32 13.66 10.83
N LEU A 600 -12.52 14.96 10.57
CA LEU A 600 -13.12 15.41 9.32
C LEU A 600 -12.24 15.07 8.12
N ILE A 601 -10.96 15.43 8.19
CA ILE A 601 -9.98 15.20 7.11
C ILE A 601 -9.84 13.71 6.85
N GLY A 602 -9.64 12.91 7.89
CA GLY A 602 -9.46 11.47 7.74
C GLY A 602 -10.69 10.79 7.13
N GLN A 603 -11.91 11.16 7.55
CA GLN A 603 -13.13 10.61 6.97
C GLN A 603 -13.28 10.95 5.49
N ILE A 604 -13.05 12.20 5.10
CA ILE A 604 -13.21 12.64 3.71
C ILE A 604 -12.12 12.08 2.81
N ARG A 605 -10.87 11.96 3.28
CA ARG A 605 -9.80 11.28 2.53
C ARG A 605 -10.10 9.81 2.29
N ARG A 606 -10.72 9.12 3.26
CA ARG A 606 -11.13 7.72 3.11
C ARG A 606 -12.35 7.57 2.20
N GLN A 607 -13.28 8.51 2.26
CA GLN A 607 -14.56 8.44 1.56
C GLN A 607 -14.97 9.81 0.97
N PRO A 608 -14.32 10.26 -0.12
CA PRO A 608 -14.56 11.59 -0.69
C PRO A 608 -15.94 11.71 -1.38
N PHE A 609 -16.46 10.58 -1.86
CA PHE A 609 -17.81 10.43 -2.42
C PHE A 609 -18.80 10.14 -1.30
N CYS A 610 -19.30 11.19 -0.66
CA CYS A 610 -20.23 11.07 0.45
C CYS A 610 -21.16 12.29 0.56
N VAL A 611 -22.20 12.11 1.37
CA VAL A 611 -22.96 13.22 1.95
C VAL A 611 -22.37 13.49 3.34
N LEU A 612 -21.80 14.68 3.53
CA LEU A 612 -21.31 15.14 4.83
C LEU A 612 -22.45 15.85 5.55
N LEU A 613 -22.88 15.32 6.69
CA LEU A 613 -23.89 15.91 7.54
C LEU A 613 -23.29 16.47 8.82
N LEU A 614 -23.40 17.80 8.98
CA LEU A 614 -23.04 18.52 10.20
C LEU A 614 -24.34 18.86 10.94
N ASP A 615 -24.68 18.05 11.93
CA ASP A 615 -25.95 18.15 12.66
C ASP A 615 -25.85 19.17 13.80
N GLU A 616 -26.90 19.95 14.02
CA GLU A 616 -26.96 20.98 15.08
C GLU A 616 -25.81 21.99 15.04
N VAL A 617 -25.50 22.50 13.85
CA VAL A 617 -24.30 23.32 13.60
C VAL A 617 -24.22 24.59 14.45
N GLU A 618 -25.35 25.09 14.97
CA GLU A 618 -25.37 26.22 15.90
C GLU A 618 -24.72 25.94 17.27
N LYS A 619 -24.48 24.67 17.59
CA LYS A 619 -23.83 24.23 18.84
C LYS A 619 -22.31 24.21 18.73
N ALA A 620 -21.77 24.17 17.51
CA ALA A 620 -20.33 24.09 17.27
C ALA A 620 -19.57 25.27 17.90
N HIS A 621 -18.33 25.02 18.31
CA HIS A 621 -17.41 26.08 18.66
C HIS A 621 -17.17 27.02 17.45
N PRO A 622 -17.03 28.36 17.64
CA PRO A 622 -16.88 29.31 16.53
C PRO A 622 -15.76 28.99 15.53
N ALA A 623 -14.63 28.45 16.02
CA ALA A 623 -13.49 28.07 15.18
C ALA A 623 -13.82 26.99 14.12
N VAL A 624 -14.89 26.22 14.32
CA VAL A 624 -15.36 25.26 13.30
C VAL A 624 -15.88 26.00 12.06
N PHE A 625 -16.49 27.18 12.23
CA PHE A 625 -17.05 27.94 11.09
C PHE A 625 -15.97 28.44 10.13
N ASP A 626 -14.79 28.82 10.62
CA ASP A 626 -13.67 29.24 9.76
C ASP A 626 -13.25 28.11 8.81
N VAL A 627 -13.20 26.88 9.35
CA VAL A 627 -12.94 25.67 8.56
C VAL A 627 -14.06 25.38 7.58
N LEU A 628 -15.32 25.52 8.01
CA LEU A 628 -16.46 25.32 7.11
C LEU A 628 -16.43 26.34 5.97
N LEU A 629 -16.06 27.59 6.21
CA LEU A 629 -15.92 28.57 5.14
C LEU A 629 -14.87 28.15 4.11
N GLN A 630 -13.73 27.62 4.56
CA GLN A 630 -12.71 27.07 3.66
C GLN A 630 -13.25 25.88 2.85
N VAL A 631 -13.93 24.94 3.50
CA VAL A 631 -14.53 23.77 2.85
C VAL A 631 -15.60 24.19 1.82
N LEU A 632 -16.47 25.14 2.17
CA LEU A 632 -17.55 25.59 1.30
C LEU A 632 -17.05 26.49 0.15
N GLY A 633 -15.95 27.21 0.36
CA GLY A 633 -15.37 28.14 -0.61
C GLY A 633 -14.42 27.47 -1.61
N GLU A 634 -13.51 26.64 -1.11
CA GLU A 634 -12.40 26.05 -1.88
C GLU A 634 -12.48 24.52 -2.02
N ALA A 635 -13.46 23.87 -1.38
CA ALA A 635 -13.60 22.42 -1.33
C ALA A 635 -12.34 21.68 -0.88
N ARG A 636 -11.47 22.34 -0.12
CA ARG A 636 -10.20 21.79 0.32
C ARG A 636 -9.96 22.16 1.76
N LEU A 637 -9.48 21.19 2.54
CA LEU A 637 -9.02 21.43 3.90
C LEU A 637 -7.66 20.77 4.09
N THR A 638 -6.69 21.52 4.59
CA THR A 638 -5.33 21.02 4.83
C THR A 638 -4.98 21.21 6.30
N ASP A 639 -4.47 20.16 6.95
CA ASP A 639 -4.00 20.25 8.34
C ASP A 639 -2.55 20.71 8.47
N GLN A 640 -2.09 20.83 9.71
CA GLN A 640 -0.73 21.26 10.05
C GLN A 640 0.35 20.26 9.61
N ALA A 641 0.00 18.97 9.48
CA ALA A 641 0.90 17.94 8.96
C ALA A 641 0.98 17.95 7.42
N GLY A 642 0.21 18.81 6.75
CA GLY A 642 0.13 18.93 5.29
C GLY A 642 -0.80 17.91 4.63
N ARG A 643 -1.57 17.14 5.41
CA ARG A 643 -2.59 16.22 4.88
C ARG A 643 -3.74 17.06 4.37
N THR A 644 -4.17 16.80 3.14
CA THR A 644 -5.27 17.51 2.48
C THR A 644 -6.46 16.58 2.29
N ALA A 645 -7.66 17.07 2.58
CA ALA A 645 -8.94 16.46 2.21
C ALA A 645 -9.62 17.28 1.11
N ASP A 646 -10.19 16.58 0.12
CA ASP A 646 -10.90 17.16 -1.01
C ASP A 646 -12.42 16.90 -0.91
N PHE A 647 -13.19 17.97 -0.94
CA PHE A 647 -14.64 17.98 -0.78
C PHE A 647 -15.39 18.20 -2.10
N ARG A 648 -14.69 18.29 -3.24
CA ARG A 648 -15.31 18.53 -4.56
C ARG A 648 -16.31 17.45 -4.97
N ASN A 649 -16.16 16.25 -4.41
CA ASN A 649 -17.05 15.10 -4.61
C ASN A 649 -18.05 14.90 -3.47
N THR A 650 -18.15 15.85 -2.54
CA THR A 650 -18.98 15.77 -1.34
C THR A 650 -20.19 16.69 -1.46
N VAL A 651 -21.35 16.24 -0.97
CA VAL A 651 -22.48 17.14 -0.69
C VAL A 651 -22.46 17.51 0.79
N VAL A 652 -22.31 18.80 1.10
CA VAL A 652 -22.25 19.29 2.48
C VAL A 652 -23.64 19.73 2.92
N LEU A 653 -24.19 19.03 3.91
CA LEU A 653 -25.48 19.33 4.54
C LEU A 653 -25.24 19.75 5.99
N MET A 654 -25.80 20.88 6.37
CA MET A 654 -25.84 21.36 7.74
C MET A 654 -27.27 21.35 8.23
N THR A 655 -27.51 20.98 9.48
CA THR A 655 -28.82 21.16 10.11
C THR A 655 -28.73 22.16 11.26
N SER A 656 -29.84 22.84 11.50
CA SER A 656 -29.95 23.74 12.64
C SER A 656 -31.35 23.79 13.22
N ASN A 657 -31.44 23.94 14.55
CA ASN A 657 -32.69 24.18 15.29
C ASN A 657 -32.87 25.67 15.65
N LEU A 658 -32.12 26.58 15.02
CA LEU A 658 -32.28 28.03 15.21
C LEU A 658 -33.73 28.49 14.96
N GLY A 659 -34.18 29.49 15.73
CA GLY A 659 -35.51 30.09 15.57
C GLY A 659 -36.70 29.29 16.15
N VAL A 660 -36.48 28.08 16.68
CA VAL A 660 -37.57 27.23 17.21
C VAL A 660 -38.18 27.82 18.48
N GLU A 661 -37.38 28.35 19.40
CA GLU A 661 -37.89 28.94 20.64
C GLU A 661 -38.61 30.28 20.41
N THR A 662 -38.06 31.14 19.54
CA THR A 662 -38.67 32.43 19.20
C THR A 662 -39.99 32.25 18.44
N PHE A 663 -40.11 31.20 17.62
CA PHE A 663 -41.35 30.84 16.94
C PHE A 663 -42.44 30.38 17.93
N LYS A 664 -42.10 29.50 18.89
CA LYS A 664 -43.04 29.03 19.93
C LYS A 664 -43.56 30.14 20.84
N ARG A 665 -42.80 31.22 21.01
CA ARG A 665 -43.13 32.35 21.89
C ARG A 665 -44.09 33.38 21.29
N ARG A 666 -44.59 33.23 20.05
CA ARG A 666 -45.63 34.13 19.50
C ARG A 666 -47.02 33.74 20.07
N PRO A 667 -47.59 34.45 21.07
CA PRO A 667 -48.89 34.16 21.62
C PRO A 667 -49.94 34.93 20.81
N GLY A 668 -50.86 34.24 20.15
CA GLY A 668 -51.96 34.92 19.46
C GLY A 668 -53.02 33.95 18.96
N PHE A 669 -54.28 34.19 19.35
CA PHE A 669 -55.48 33.60 18.75
C PHE A 669 -55.71 34.19 17.34
N GLY A 670 -54.77 33.92 16.44
CA GLY A 670 -54.79 34.34 15.05
C GLY A 670 -54.52 33.16 14.12
N ARG A 671 -55.00 33.27 12.88
CA ARG A 671 -54.87 32.28 11.80
C ARG A 671 -53.44 31.69 11.76
N ALA A 672 -53.33 30.37 11.59
CA ALA A 672 -52.04 29.68 11.52
C ALA A 672 -51.08 30.41 10.56
N PRO A 673 -49.81 30.63 10.95
CA PRO A 673 -48.84 31.34 10.12
C PRO A 673 -48.72 30.67 8.75
N THR A 674 -48.68 31.47 7.69
CA THR A 674 -48.47 30.96 6.33
C THR A 674 -47.08 30.34 6.20
N ALA A 675 -46.92 29.42 5.24
CA ALA A 675 -45.63 28.79 4.95
C ALA A 675 -44.52 29.83 4.67
N ASP A 676 -44.85 30.95 4.03
CA ASP A 676 -43.92 32.04 3.77
C ASP A 676 -43.47 32.78 5.04
N ALA A 677 -44.40 33.06 5.96
CA ALA A 677 -44.07 33.70 7.23
C ALA A 677 -43.20 32.77 8.12
N PHE A 678 -43.44 31.46 8.03
CA PHE A 678 -42.59 30.45 8.66
C PHE A 678 -41.18 30.48 8.07
N LYS A 679 -41.05 30.43 6.74
CA LYS A 679 -39.76 30.45 6.04
C LYS A 679 -38.95 31.72 6.34
N GLN A 680 -39.58 32.88 6.30
CA GLN A 680 -38.93 34.17 6.61
C GLN A 680 -38.39 34.24 8.04
N HIS A 681 -39.13 33.67 9.01
CA HIS A 681 -38.70 33.64 10.42
C HIS A 681 -37.39 32.84 10.58
N PHE A 682 -37.35 31.61 10.08
CA PHE A 682 -36.16 30.75 10.22
C PHE A 682 -34.97 31.28 9.42
N LEU A 683 -35.21 31.88 8.25
CA LEU A 683 -34.16 32.51 7.46
C LEU A 683 -33.53 33.68 8.22
N ALA A 684 -34.35 34.57 8.79
CA ALA A 684 -33.86 35.72 9.54
C ALA A 684 -33.05 35.32 10.80
N GLU A 685 -33.47 34.25 11.49
CA GLU A 685 -32.74 33.72 12.64
C GLU A 685 -31.40 33.10 12.23
N ALA A 686 -31.35 32.40 11.09
CA ALA A 686 -30.11 31.88 10.54
C ALA A 686 -29.15 33.02 10.12
N GLU A 687 -29.64 34.01 9.38
CA GLU A 687 -28.85 35.20 8.98
C GLU A 687 -28.29 35.95 10.19
N ARG A 688 -29.08 36.05 11.27
CA ARG A 688 -28.63 36.68 12.52
C ARG A 688 -27.53 35.89 13.22
N PHE A 689 -27.62 34.56 13.22
CA PHE A 689 -26.66 33.70 13.89
C PHE A 689 -25.33 33.64 13.13
N PHE A 690 -25.38 33.32 11.83
CA PHE A 690 -24.16 33.12 11.05
C PHE A 690 -23.47 34.44 10.68
N ARG A 691 -24.21 35.57 10.64
CA ARG A 691 -23.79 36.90 10.16
C ARG A 691 -23.18 36.86 8.72
N PRO A 692 -23.45 37.86 7.88
CA PRO A 692 -22.86 37.90 6.53
C PRO A 692 -21.35 38.09 6.54
#